data_AF-A0A220W6K6-F1
#
_entry.id   AF-A0A220W6K6-F1
#
_cell.length_a   1.000
_cell.length_b   1.000
_cell.length_c   1.000
_cell.angle_alpha   90.00
_cell.angle_beta   90.00
_cell.angle_gamma   90.00
#
_symmetry.space_group_name_H-M   'P 1'
#
loop_
_entity.id
_entity.type
_entity.pdbx_description
1 polymer ?
#
loop_
_entity_poly.entity_id
_entity_poly.type
_entity_poly.pdbx_seq_one_letter_code
_entity_poly.pdbx_strand_id
1 'polypeptide(L)'
;MANLFQPSLQPMLDANGNPVSGGKWYFYLTGTTTAATIYSDQAGTTAMENPVEADASGIVSPIFLDPDVIYKVSRTDADGVAIGSAVDPVRGYDESDAANAAALTAADAVATAADRVQTGLDKTAAETAKTEAEAAQAAAEEAETNAVAAAASTGLGGALYADTTAGLAAVGEGEYFYVENADGDYVEYQDLSGVATATGLVIVGPDHVEEALTTATAASTAIATITPAFEAPADPAYPNIYDPDIATSGDGQYANNSGNALSSSAKWHFSGFVPGTPGQDYVIDLRAAVSGWVIKRPVNIQQIHCYTDTAIGTFHSYASATFSESDRKVTFTMPAGASYFAWNCQQGGYDPSTEQFAAMRAVSFAYDATDGETELYSSYRDGSERKRKVAEFDDAPVTVVVDDGSVYVRQPYNDDFDIVRQVDVSQTIDADHTGAVQFGFVMRVPKGVKPSDTVLFFESDGDAPYDARPIGRGGDTAAPENLNNTYLGGGHGFYCQKITSVAHGLSLTDVGDVGTDGAAKSWVLVDVPDVDTLTIAPANEGTATAWDFDTTLTGSTITFSAAGAVAFSGSTAYEDNYLLQSHAVSVWLDGVELTADGVYRGYRAEVQESYGIPNPADWLTQLIAGKGAASPRLLSDSQNATHVDLSISYQFGRFGEMVTYFDHYVAQGYARTGDGYWGAQQWLVLFRRSGSGDRINQYIPDLSGTVGGYDFSAIADIESNSSSVNVMASDCVDPSNPASHFAQICKTSGGDPRWGFAYGYARHVGIGVPATRATLVDRILNISNVEKQYPGGVDGEAGATASAGENHLAVCWNQYYDMADNQEYTCNNVVEFADGTVHWTIDIHDTLDGVWINHDAFKYLIGKSATVIDSTAFTLHSAAVTPKGLRVSTTGGYGRAVVSIV
;
A
#
# COMPACT_ATOMS: atom_id res chain seq x y z
N MET A 1 8.27 44.13 21.88
CA MET A 1 7.20 44.80 22.67
C MET A 1 6.87 43.87 23.82
N ALA A 2 6.57 44.39 25.00
CA ALA A 2 6.24 43.57 26.16
C ALA A 2 4.84 42.95 26.01
N ASN A 3 4.67 41.72 26.47
CA ASN A 3 3.47 40.91 26.25
C ASN A 3 2.58 40.84 27.48
N LEU A 4 1.27 40.99 27.29
CA LEU A 4 0.32 40.95 28.40
C LEU A 4 0.33 39.58 29.08
N PHE A 5 0.69 39.55 30.36
CA PHE A 5 0.57 38.39 31.22
C PHE A 5 -0.91 38.14 31.51
N GLN A 6 -1.55 37.30 30.69
CA GLN A 6 -2.99 37.02 30.74
C GLN A 6 -3.51 36.67 32.14
N PRO A 7 -2.78 35.91 33.01
CA PRO A 7 -3.24 35.64 34.37
C PRO A 7 -3.42 36.89 35.25
N SER A 8 -2.82 38.03 34.91
CA SER A 8 -3.08 39.31 35.60
C SER A 8 -4.51 39.83 35.41
N LEU A 9 -5.23 39.34 34.39
CA LEU A 9 -6.62 39.71 34.12
C LEU A 9 -7.64 38.87 34.91
N GLN A 10 -7.19 37.83 35.61
CA GLN A 10 -8.04 36.96 36.41
C GLN A 10 -7.91 37.30 37.90
N PRO A 11 -9.01 37.25 38.68
CA PRO A 11 -8.94 37.38 40.13
C PRO A 11 -8.05 36.29 40.73
N MET A 12 -7.14 36.68 41.62
CA MET A 12 -6.42 35.73 42.45
C MET A 12 -7.38 35.16 43.50
N LEU A 13 -7.53 33.84 43.50
CA LEU A 13 -8.44 33.13 44.38
C LEU A 13 -7.68 32.28 45.41
N ASP A 14 -8.24 32.15 46.61
CA ASP A 14 -7.77 31.20 47.62
C ASP A 14 -8.23 29.76 47.31
N ALA A 15 -7.83 28.80 48.15
CA ALA A 15 -8.21 27.39 47.99
C ALA A 15 -9.72 27.13 48.08
N ASN A 16 -10.51 28.10 48.59
CA ASN A 16 -11.96 28.03 48.66
C ASN A 16 -12.64 28.78 47.51
N GLY A 17 -11.88 29.33 46.56
CA GLY A 17 -12.39 30.10 45.42
C GLY A 17 -12.77 31.55 45.75
N ASN A 18 -12.39 32.08 46.93
CA ASN A 18 -12.65 33.49 47.28
C ASN A 18 -11.54 34.40 46.75
N PRO A 19 -11.86 35.62 46.27
CA PRO A 19 -10.85 36.60 45.92
C PRO A 19 -9.94 36.98 47.08
N VAL A 20 -8.64 37.03 46.81
CA VAL A 20 -7.61 37.36 47.81
C VAL A 20 -7.31 38.85 47.77
N SER A 21 -8.01 39.60 48.61
CA SER A 21 -7.76 41.03 48.81
C SER A 21 -6.33 41.28 49.33
N GLY A 22 -5.58 42.16 48.65
CA GLY A 22 -4.23 42.56 49.09
C GLY A 22 -3.14 41.50 48.88
N GLY A 23 -3.43 40.40 48.18
CA GLY A 23 -2.41 39.42 47.85
C GLY A 23 -1.45 39.93 46.76
N LYS A 24 -0.30 39.26 46.60
CA LYS A 24 0.84 39.77 45.86
C LYS A 24 1.34 38.80 44.78
N TRP A 25 1.63 39.33 43.61
CA TRP A 25 2.32 38.63 42.52
C TRP A 25 3.79 39.04 42.47
N TYR A 26 4.67 38.05 42.45
CA TYR A 26 6.12 38.23 42.36
C TYR A 26 6.64 37.68 41.04
N PHE A 27 7.59 38.39 40.45
CA PHE A 27 8.24 38.01 39.20
C PHE A 27 9.75 37.95 39.39
N TYR A 28 10.36 36.81 39.07
CA TYR A 28 11.80 36.59 39.18
C TYR A 28 12.38 36.15 37.84
N LEU A 29 13.70 36.20 37.69
CA LEU A 29 14.36 35.48 36.61
C LEU A 29 14.22 33.97 36.85
N THR A 30 13.95 33.21 35.79
CA THR A 30 13.78 31.74 35.84
C THR A 30 14.90 31.05 36.63
N GLY A 31 14.54 30.06 37.45
CA GLY A 31 15.48 29.31 38.30
C GLY A 31 16.07 30.10 39.48
N THR A 32 15.68 31.37 39.68
CA THR A 32 16.25 32.24 40.73
C THR A 32 15.19 32.88 41.63
N THR A 33 15.65 33.69 42.59
CA THR A 33 14.83 34.61 43.41
C THR A 33 15.17 36.07 43.12
N THR A 34 15.88 36.35 42.03
CA THR A 34 16.24 37.71 41.60
C THR A 34 15.03 38.36 40.94
N ALA A 35 14.54 39.47 41.49
CA ALA A 35 13.37 40.16 40.95
C ALA A 35 13.60 40.61 39.50
N ALA A 36 12.65 40.29 38.62
CA ALA A 36 12.67 40.69 37.22
C ALA A 36 11.82 41.96 37.01
N THR A 37 12.21 42.78 36.03
CA THR A 37 11.44 43.96 35.62
C THR A 37 10.18 43.54 34.88
N ILE A 38 9.07 44.20 35.22
CA ILE A 38 7.76 44.04 34.59
C ILE A 38 7.20 45.43 34.25
N TYR A 39 6.27 45.50 33.30
CA TYR A 39 5.81 46.77 32.74
C TYR A 39 4.29 46.95 32.83
N SER A 40 3.83 48.20 32.85
CA SER A 40 2.40 48.56 32.82
C SER A 40 1.86 48.87 31.42
N ASP A 41 2.73 48.85 30.42
CA ASP A 41 2.40 49.10 29.01
C ASP A 41 3.07 48.09 28.07
N GLN A 42 2.41 47.84 26.94
CA GLN A 42 2.89 46.95 25.88
C GLN A 42 4.19 47.44 25.21
N ALA A 43 4.48 48.73 25.27
CA ALA A 43 5.73 49.25 24.74
C ALA A 43 6.95 48.82 25.58
N GLY A 44 6.74 48.28 26.78
CA GLY A 44 7.81 47.87 27.69
C GLY A 44 8.57 49.06 28.26
N THR A 45 7.91 50.22 28.42
CA THR A 45 8.59 51.48 28.76
C THR A 45 8.39 51.92 30.20
N THR A 46 7.24 51.61 30.80
CA THR A 46 6.90 52.02 32.18
C THR A 46 7.02 50.83 33.13
N ALA A 47 8.16 50.71 33.79
CA ALA A 47 8.41 49.65 34.78
C ALA A 47 7.46 49.77 35.99
N MET A 48 6.99 48.62 36.49
CA MET A 48 6.15 48.51 37.68
C MET A 48 6.96 48.09 38.90
N GLU A 49 6.41 48.37 40.09
CA GLU A 49 6.91 47.78 41.33
C GLU A 49 6.65 46.26 41.35
N ASN A 50 7.57 45.52 41.95
CA ASN A 50 7.52 44.07 42.09
C ASN A 50 7.81 43.73 43.57
N PRO A 51 6.84 43.20 44.32
CA PRO A 51 5.58 42.57 43.87
C PRO A 51 4.47 43.55 43.44
N VAL A 52 3.53 43.04 42.65
CA VAL A 52 2.27 43.73 42.30
C VAL A 52 1.17 43.29 43.25
N GLU A 53 0.54 44.24 43.93
CA GLU A 53 -0.54 44.01 44.90
C GLU A 53 -1.92 44.01 44.24
N ALA A 54 -2.76 43.07 44.64
CA ALA A 54 -4.13 42.90 44.18
C ALA A 54 -5.11 43.79 44.95
N ASP A 55 -6.14 44.29 44.28
CA ASP A 55 -7.22 45.04 44.91
C ASP A 55 -8.16 44.15 45.76
N ALA A 56 -9.23 44.74 46.30
CA ALA A 56 -10.20 44.03 47.14
C ALA A 56 -10.95 42.90 46.41
N SER A 57 -10.92 42.89 45.07
CA SER A 57 -11.50 41.84 44.22
C SER A 57 -10.47 40.80 43.78
N GLY A 58 -9.25 40.84 44.33
CA GLY A 58 -8.15 39.94 43.96
C GLY A 58 -7.55 40.24 42.59
N ILE A 59 -7.85 41.38 41.96
CA ILE A 59 -7.37 41.73 40.62
C ILE A 59 -6.12 42.61 40.74
N VAL A 60 -5.09 42.29 39.96
CA VAL A 60 -3.90 43.15 39.81
C VAL A 60 -4.04 44.02 38.55
N SER A 61 -3.33 45.16 38.52
CA SER A 61 -3.24 45.95 37.28
C SER A 61 -2.60 45.11 36.16
N PRO A 62 -2.97 45.31 34.88
CA PRO A 62 -2.39 44.58 33.76
C PRO A 62 -0.85 44.60 33.78
N ILE A 63 -0.24 43.42 33.68
CA ILE A 63 1.21 43.25 33.76
C ILE A 63 1.72 42.83 32.38
N PHE A 64 2.72 43.51 31.86
CA PHE A 64 3.38 43.18 30.60
C PHE A 64 4.80 42.64 30.87
N LEU A 65 5.14 41.51 30.26
CA LEU A 65 6.41 40.79 30.39
C LEU A 65 7.31 41.05 29.18
N ASP A 66 8.61 41.21 29.40
CA ASP A 66 9.58 41.30 28.33
C ASP A 66 9.70 39.94 27.60
N PRO A 67 9.47 39.85 26.27
CA PRO A 67 9.63 38.58 25.54
C PRO A 67 11.04 37.99 25.64
N ASP A 68 12.07 38.82 25.84
CA ASP A 68 13.46 38.38 25.92
C ASP A 68 13.85 37.84 27.31
N VAL A 69 12.94 37.93 28.29
CA VAL A 69 13.14 37.48 29.66
C VAL A 69 12.25 36.28 29.96
N ILE A 70 12.85 35.22 30.52
CA ILE A 70 12.11 34.07 31.02
C ILE A 70 11.89 34.26 32.52
N TYR A 71 10.62 34.29 32.92
CA TYR A 71 10.19 34.62 34.27
C TYR A 71 9.89 33.37 35.10
N LYS A 72 10.04 33.50 36.41
CA LYS A 72 9.39 32.68 37.44
C LYS A 72 8.34 33.53 38.13
N VAL A 73 7.14 33.00 38.32
CA VAL A 73 6.02 33.74 38.89
C VAL A 73 5.50 33.05 40.15
N SER A 74 5.37 33.78 41.25
CA SER A 74 4.81 33.27 42.51
C SER A 74 3.78 34.21 43.10
N ARG A 75 2.87 33.67 43.92
CA ARG A 75 1.76 34.42 44.52
C ARG A 75 1.73 34.22 46.02
N THR A 76 1.33 35.26 46.75
CA THR A 76 1.06 35.17 48.19
C THR A 76 -0.24 35.88 48.55
N ASP A 77 -0.81 35.55 49.70
CA ASP A 77 -1.85 36.36 50.33
C ASP A 77 -1.27 37.65 50.94
N ALA A 78 -2.13 38.45 51.57
CA ALA A 78 -1.75 39.72 52.20
C ALA A 78 -0.76 39.55 53.36
N ASP A 79 -0.78 38.40 54.04
CA ASP A 79 0.10 38.05 55.16
C ASP A 79 1.41 37.39 54.69
N GLY A 80 1.57 37.15 53.39
CA GLY A 80 2.77 36.58 52.78
C GLY A 80 2.78 35.04 52.69
N VAL A 81 1.65 34.38 52.91
CA VAL A 81 1.50 32.93 52.74
C VAL A 81 1.35 32.60 51.26
N ALA A 82 2.07 31.59 50.77
CA ALA A 82 2.06 31.22 49.36
C ALA A 82 0.68 30.71 48.87
N ILE A 83 0.27 31.16 47.68
CA ILE A 83 -0.96 30.74 47.01
C ILE A 83 -0.60 29.89 45.78
N GLY A 84 -0.65 28.58 45.99
CA GLY A 84 -0.23 27.57 45.00
C GLY A 84 1.29 27.53 44.80
N SER A 85 1.73 26.64 43.91
CA SER A 85 3.14 26.53 43.53
C SER A 85 3.56 27.68 42.61
N ALA A 86 4.83 28.08 42.70
CA ALA A 86 5.41 28.99 41.72
C ALA A 86 5.47 28.32 40.34
N VAL A 87 5.20 29.09 39.29
CA VAL A 87 5.31 28.65 37.89
C VAL A 87 6.65 29.11 37.34
N ASP A 88 7.45 28.18 36.86
CA ASP A 88 8.80 28.42 36.32
C ASP A 88 9.10 27.35 35.25
N PRO A 89 9.29 27.70 33.96
CA PRO A 89 9.35 29.05 33.38
C PRO A 89 7.99 29.62 32.92
N VAL A 90 7.90 30.96 32.85
CA VAL A 90 6.84 31.74 32.20
C VAL A 90 7.48 32.61 31.12
N ARG A 91 7.02 32.51 29.87
CA ARG A 91 7.52 33.29 28.72
C ARG A 91 6.49 34.32 28.26
N GLY A 92 6.94 35.48 27.80
CA GLY A 92 6.10 36.39 27.02
C GLY A 92 5.84 35.80 25.63
N TYR A 93 4.61 35.88 25.12
CA TYR A 93 4.22 35.36 23.81
C TYR A 93 4.80 36.22 22.67
N ASP A 94 5.75 35.73 21.88
CA ASP A 94 6.33 36.52 20.79
C ASP A 94 5.39 36.56 19.57
N GLU A 95 4.93 37.76 19.16
CA GLU A 95 4.15 37.95 17.93
C GLU A 95 4.94 37.53 16.67
N SER A 96 6.28 37.40 16.78
CA SER A 96 7.13 36.91 15.70
C SER A 96 6.89 35.43 15.36
N ASP A 97 6.45 34.61 16.33
CA ASP A 97 6.16 33.19 16.11
C ASP A 97 4.89 32.98 15.29
N ALA A 98 3.86 33.82 15.53
CA ALA A 98 2.63 33.82 14.73
C ALA A 98 2.85 34.39 13.32
N ALA A 99 3.72 35.38 13.17
CA ALA A 99 4.11 35.93 11.87
C ALA A 99 4.96 34.94 11.06
N ASN A 100 5.85 34.19 11.71
CA ASN A 100 6.63 33.13 11.07
C ASN A 100 5.76 31.94 10.66
N ALA A 101 4.78 31.54 11.48
CA ALA A 101 3.79 30.52 11.12
C ALA A 101 2.89 30.95 9.94
N ALA A 102 2.48 32.22 9.90
CA ALA A 102 1.74 32.80 8.78
C ALA A 102 2.58 32.91 7.50
N ALA A 103 3.89 33.17 7.63
CA ALA A 103 4.82 33.21 6.51
C ALA A 103 5.13 31.82 5.95
N LEU A 104 5.27 30.80 6.82
CA LEU A 104 5.40 29.39 6.42
C LEU A 104 4.16 28.94 5.63
N THR A 105 2.96 29.17 6.16
CA THR A 105 1.71 28.78 5.48
C THR A 105 1.47 29.49 4.15
N ALA A 106 1.91 30.75 4.02
CA ALA A 106 1.88 31.47 2.75
C ALA A 106 2.90 30.92 1.74
N ALA A 107 4.10 30.54 2.20
CA ALA A 107 5.10 29.88 1.37
C ALA A 107 4.62 28.50 0.90
N ASP A 108 3.97 27.73 1.77
CA ASP A 108 3.37 26.43 1.44
C ASP A 108 2.24 26.57 0.43
N ALA A 109 1.39 27.59 0.58
CA ALA A 109 0.31 27.88 -0.37
C ALA A 109 0.86 28.29 -1.76
N VAL A 110 1.97 29.04 -1.79
CA VAL A 110 2.67 29.41 -3.03
C VAL A 110 3.37 28.20 -3.65
N ALA A 111 4.01 27.34 -2.86
CA ALA A 111 4.59 26.09 -3.33
C ALA A 111 3.50 25.16 -3.91
N THR A 112 2.39 25.00 -3.20
CA THR A 112 1.23 24.22 -3.67
C THR A 112 0.59 24.82 -4.93
N ALA A 113 0.58 26.15 -5.07
CA ALA A 113 0.11 26.81 -6.29
C ALA A 113 1.09 26.62 -7.46
N ALA A 114 2.40 26.70 -7.18
CA ALA A 114 3.45 26.42 -8.17
C ALA A 114 3.42 24.96 -8.63
N ASP A 115 3.24 24.02 -7.72
CA ASP A 115 3.08 22.59 -8.02
C ASP A 115 1.83 22.34 -8.86
N ARG A 116 0.70 23.00 -8.56
CA ARG A 116 -0.51 22.91 -9.39
C ARG A 116 -0.34 23.51 -10.78
N VAL A 117 0.39 24.62 -10.91
CA VAL A 117 0.73 25.22 -12.21
C VAL A 117 1.67 24.29 -12.97
N GLN A 118 2.68 23.72 -12.31
CA GLN A 118 3.60 22.76 -12.90
C GLN A 118 2.85 21.51 -13.37
N THR A 119 1.97 20.95 -12.54
CA THR A 119 1.09 19.81 -12.90
C THR A 119 0.21 20.14 -14.10
N GLY A 120 -0.34 21.36 -14.18
CA GLY A 120 -1.13 21.81 -15.33
C GLY A 120 -0.32 21.97 -16.61
N LEU A 121 0.93 22.45 -16.50
CA LEU A 121 1.87 22.54 -17.61
C LEU A 121 2.33 21.15 -18.06
N ASP A 122 2.62 20.24 -17.13
CA ASP A 122 2.99 18.85 -17.39
C ASP A 122 1.83 18.11 -18.07
N LYS A 123 0.59 18.34 -17.64
CA LYS A 123 -0.61 17.81 -18.29
C LYS A 123 -0.78 18.33 -19.72
N THR A 124 -0.57 19.63 -19.93
CA THR A 124 -0.64 20.24 -21.27
C THR A 124 0.46 19.71 -22.19
N ALA A 125 1.67 19.51 -21.66
CA ALA A 125 2.78 18.90 -22.38
C ALA A 125 2.50 17.43 -22.73
N ALA A 126 1.89 16.68 -21.81
CA ALA A 126 1.45 15.30 -22.05
C ALA A 126 0.33 15.20 -23.10
N GLU A 127 -0.67 16.09 -23.06
CA GLU A 127 -1.74 16.15 -24.08
C GLU A 127 -1.20 16.51 -25.47
N THR A 128 -0.20 17.41 -25.52
CA THR A 128 0.50 17.75 -26.77
C THR A 128 1.32 16.57 -27.30
N ALA A 129 2.11 15.91 -26.44
CA ALA A 129 2.89 14.73 -26.80
C ALA A 129 2.03 13.54 -27.23
N LYS A 130 0.85 13.35 -26.61
CA LYS A 130 -0.15 12.36 -27.01
C LYS A 130 -0.67 12.64 -28.42
N THR A 131 -1.03 13.89 -28.72
CA THR A 131 -1.51 14.31 -30.04
C THR A 131 -0.43 14.05 -31.12
N GLU A 132 0.83 14.32 -30.80
CA GLU A 132 1.97 14.07 -31.70
C GLU A 132 2.25 12.57 -31.88
N ALA A 133 2.09 11.76 -30.84
CA ALA A 133 2.23 10.30 -30.89
C ALA A 133 1.11 9.63 -31.70
N GLU A 134 -0.14 10.05 -31.52
CA GLU A 134 -1.30 9.57 -32.31
C GLU A 134 -1.13 9.90 -33.80
N ALA A 135 -0.63 11.09 -34.12
CA ALA A 135 -0.32 11.48 -35.49
C ALA A 135 0.83 10.63 -36.09
N ALA A 136 1.85 10.30 -35.30
CA ALA A 136 2.95 9.45 -35.73
C ALA A 136 2.53 7.98 -35.91
N GLN A 137 1.65 7.47 -35.05
CA GLN A 137 1.08 6.14 -35.18
C GLN A 137 0.21 6.03 -36.44
N ALA A 138 -0.65 7.01 -36.70
CA ALA A 138 -1.44 7.06 -37.93
C ALA A 138 -0.54 7.06 -39.19
N ALA A 139 0.57 7.80 -39.17
CA ALA A 139 1.53 7.81 -40.26
C ALA A 139 2.27 6.46 -40.42
N ALA A 140 2.56 5.75 -39.33
CA ALA A 140 3.17 4.43 -39.36
C ALA A 140 2.21 3.35 -39.88
N GLU A 141 0.94 3.39 -39.47
CA GLU A 141 -0.12 2.49 -39.97
C GLU A 141 -0.40 2.73 -41.46
N GLU A 142 -0.35 3.99 -41.91
CA GLU A 142 -0.43 4.34 -43.33
C GLU A 142 0.79 3.82 -44.11
N ALA A 143 2.00 3.94 -43.55
CA ALA A 143 3.23 3.40 -44.15
C ALA A 143 3.21 1.85 -44.21
N GLU A 144 2.70 1.17 -43.19
CA GLU A 144 2.53 -0.29 -43.17
C GLU A 144 1.48 -0.74 -44.20
N THR A 145 0.36 -0.02 -44.28
CA THR A 145 -0.67 -0.26 -45.31
C THR A 145 -0.10 -0.10 -46.72
N ASN A 146 0.71 0.93 -46.94
CA ASN A 146 1.39 1.17 -48.21
C ASN A 146 2.47 0.11 -48.51
N ALA A 147 3.20 -0.38 -47.50
CA ALA A 147 4.17 -1.46 -47.64
C ALA A 147 3.49 -2.82 -47.94
N VAL A 148 2.33 -3.09 -47.34
CA VAL A 148 1.50 -4.28 -47.63
C VAL A 148 0.92 -4.19 -49.04
N ALA A 149 0.51 -3.00 -49.50
CA ALA A 149 0.06 -2.76 -50.87
C ALA A 149 1.22 -2.96 -51.88
N ALA A 150 2.42 -2.48 -51.56
CA ALA A 150 3.63 -2.70 -52.35
C ALA A 150 4.05 -4.19 -52.39
N ALA A 151 3.96 -4.91 -51.27
CA ALA A 151 4.21 -6.36 -51.20
C ALA A 151 3.17 -7.15 -52.01
N ALA A 152 1.89 -6.74 -51.98
CA ALA A 152 0.83 -7.32 -52.80
C ALA A 152 1.07 -7.12 -54.31
N SER A 153 1.71 -6.02 -54.72
CA SER A 153 2.09 -5.76 -56.13
C SER A 153 3.07 -6.81 -56.69
N THR A 154 3.96 -7.37 -55.87
CA THR A 154 4.90 -8.43 -56.31
C THR A 154 4.21 -9.78 -56.59
N GLY A 155 2.96 -9.95 -56.13
CA GLY A 155 2.12 -11.12 -56.37
C GLY A 155 1.17 -11.01 -57.56
N LEU A 156 1.07 -9.83 -58.20
CA LEU A 156 0.10 -9.52 -59.26
C LEU A 156 0.76 -9.30 -60.63
N GLY A 157 1.42 -10.33 -61.16
CA GLY A 157 1.53 -10.68 -62.60
C GLY A 157 2.02 -9.70 -63.69
N GLY A 158 2.13 -8.38 -63.47
CA GLY A 158 2.44 -7.38 -64.51
C GLY A 158 3.81 -6.71 -64.32
N ALA A 159 4.50 -6.40 -65.42
CA ALA A 159 5.82 -5.74 -65.41
C ALA A 159 5.70 -4.19 -65.46
N LEU A 160 6.70 -3.50 -64.90
CA LEU A 160 6.81 -2.05 -64.87
C LEU A 160 7.52 -1.51 -66.12
N TYR A 161 6.98 -0.46 -66.73
CA TYR A 161 7.54 0.17 -67.93
C TYR A 161 7.56 1.70 -67.81
N ALA A 162 8.50 2.32 -68.52
CA ALA A 162 8.77 3.76 -68.45
C ALA A 162 7.64 4.64 -69.02
N ASP A 163 6.84 4.10 -69.94
CA ASP A 163 5.66 4.76 -70.48
C ASP A 163 4.67 3.74 -71.07
N THR A 164 3.46 4.20 -71.39
CA THR A 164 2.41 3.34 -71.97
C THR A 164 2.77 2.76 -73.32
N THR A 165 3.69 3.39 -74.07
CA THR A 165 4.14 2.90 -75.38
C THR A 165 5.07 1.71 -75.20
N ALA A 166 5.99 1.78 -74.25
CA ALA A 166 6.90 0.69 -73.90
C ALA A 166 6.14 -0.51 -73.31
N GLY A 167 5.12 -0.27 -72.49
CA GLY A 167 4.25 -1.31 -71.95
C GLY A 167 3.47 -2.03 -73.05
N LEU A 168 2.76 -1.29 -73.92
CA LEU A 168 2.01 -1.87 -75.06
C LEU A 168 2.90 -2.64 -76.04
N ALA A 169 4.17 -2.25 -76.20
CA ALA A 169 5.09 -2.96 -77.07
C ALA A 169 5.59 -4.29 -76.47
N ALA A 170 5.45 -4.45 -75.15
CA ALA A 170 6.00 -5.57 -74.40
C ALA A 170 4.94 -6.60 -73.96
N VAL A 171 3.65 -6.24 -73.95
CA VAL A 171 2.54 -7.11 -73.56
C VAL A 171 1.61 -7.41 -74.76
N GLY A 172 0.82 -8.48 -74.67
CA GLY A 172 -0.20 -8.84 -75.66
C GLY A 172 -1.62 -8.40 -75.26
N GLU A 173 -2.58 -8.55 -76.20
CA GLU A 173 -4.00 -8.23 -75.99
C GLU A 173 -4.54 -8.83 -74.68
N GLY A 174 -5.09 -7.96 -73.82
CA GLY A 174 -5.69 -8.33 -72.54
C GLY A 174 -4.72 -8.49 -71.37
N GLU A 175 -3.42 -8.35 -71.59
CA GLU A 175 -2.39 -8.38 -70.53
C GLU A 175 -2.23 -7.00 -69.86
N TYR A 176 -1.79 -7.04 -68.59
CA TYR A 176 -1.65 -5.87 -67.73
C TYR A 176 -0.20 -5.45 -67.57
N PHE A 177 0.04 -4.14 -67.42
CA PHE A 177 1.33 -3.56 -67.13
C PHE A 177 1.20 -2.26 -66.34
N TYR A 178 2.30 -1.82 -65.72
CA TYR A 178 2.31 -0.63 -64.86
C TYR A 178 3.19 0.48 -65.44
N VAL A 179 2.80 1.73 -65.21
CA VAL A 179 3.58 2.93 -65.55
C VAL A 179 3.54 3.90 -64.38
N GLU A 180 4.70 4.44 -64.02
CA GLU A 180 4.83 5.47 -62.98
C GLU A 180 4.26 6.82 -63.46
N ASN A 181 3.49 7.48 -62.60
CA ASN A 181 2.92 8.79 -62.88
C ASN A 181 3.88 9.91 -62.41
N ALA A 182 3.48 11.17 -62.61
CA ALA A 182 4.29 12.33 -62.25
C ALA A 182 4.44 12.52 -60.72
N ASP A 183 3.57 11.87 -59.94
CA ASP A 183 3.57 11.90 -58.49
C ASP A 183 4.39 10.73 -57.90
N GLY A 184 5.01 9.88 -58.71
CA GLY A 184 5.81 8.72 -58.25
C GLY A 184 4.99 7.46 -57.96
N ASP A 185 3.69 7.46 -58.21
CA ASP A 185 2.81 6.31 -58.03
C ASP A 185 2.68 5.49 -59.32
N TYR A 186 2.43 4.19 -59.20
CA TYR A 186 2.28 3.28 -60.34
C TYR A 186 0.81 3.08 -60.71
N VAL A 187 0.46 3.38 -61.96
CA VAL A 187 -0.89 3.19 -62.51
C VAL A 187 -0.92 1.92 -63.36
N GLU A 188 -1.93 1.07 -63.16
CA GLU A 188 -2.14 -0.13 -63.96
C GLU A 188 -2.88 0.17 -65.28
N TYR A 189 -2.38 -0.39 -66.37
CA TYR A 189 -2.95 -0.33 -67.71
C TYR A 189 -3.17 -1.74 -68.27
N GLN A 190 -4.25 -1.92 -69.02
CA GLN A 190 -4.50 -3.12 -69.82
C GLN A 190 -4.39 -2.78 -71.31
N ASP A 191 -3.77 -3.67 -72.10
CA ASP A 191 -3.84 -3.57 -73.56
C ASP A 191 -5.22 -4.01 -74.06
N LEU A 192 -5.98 -3.05 -74.61
CA LEU A 192 -7.23 -3.30 -75.32
C LEU A 192 -7.09 -2.85 -76.76
N SER A 193 -6.82 -3.79 -77.65
CA SER A 193 -6.67 -3.60 -79.10
C SER A 193 -5.55 -2.65 -79.49
N GLY A 194 -4.41 -2.73 -78.79
CA GLY A 194 -3.23 -1.88 -79.00
C GLY A 194 -3.34 -0.51 -78.32
N VAL A 195 -4.23 -0.37 -77.34
CA VAL A 195 -4.50 0.88 -76.61
C VAL A 195 -4.39 0.64 -75.11
N ALA A 196 -3.48 1.38 -74.47
CA ALA A 196 -3.28 1.33 -73.03
C ALA A 196 -4.48 1.98 -72.35
N THR A 197 -5.31 1.16 -71.71
CA THR A 197 -6.50 1.63 -70.99
C THR A 197 -6.25 1.52 -69.51
N ALA A 198 -6.27 2.64 -68.79
CA ALA A 198 -6.09 2.65 -67.34
C ALA A 198 -7.24 1.89 -66.67
N THR A 199 -6.92 0.96 -65.76
CA THR A 199 -7.92 0.14 -65.06
C THR A 199 -8.52 0.89 -63.85
N GLY A 200 -7.89 1.99 -63.44
CA GLY A 200 -8.25 2.78 -62.26
C GLY A 200 -7.54 2.37 -60.98
N LEU A 201 -6.67 1.34 -61.04
CA LEU A 201 -5.82 0.92 -59.93
C LEU A 201 -4.52 1.76 -59.90
N VAL A 202 -4.23 2.36 -58.75
CA VAL A 202 -3.01 3.16 -58.48
C VAL A 202 -2.32 2.61 -57.23
N ILE A 203 -1.00 2.40 -57.30
CA ILE A 203 -0.16 1.87 -56.22
C ILE A 203 0.87 2.94 -55.83
N VAL A 204 0.99 3.24 -54.54
CA VAL A 204 1.91 4.29 -54.04
C VAL A 204 3.38 3.88 -54.21
N GLY A 205 4.23 4.79 -54.70
CA GLY A 205 5.64 4.54 -54.98
C GLY A 205 6.55 4.41 -53.75
N PRO A 206 7.73 3.77 -53.88
CA PRO A 206 8.69 3.55 -52.78
C PRO A 206 9.32 4.84 -52.22
N ASP A 207 9.45 5.90 -53.03
CA ASP A 207 10.03 7.17 -52.59
C ASP A 207 9.13 7.89 -51.55
N HIS A 208 7.80 7.68 -51.63
CA HIS A 208 6.85 8.15 -50.61
C HIS A 208 6.87 7.31 -49.33
N VAL A 209 7.34 6.06 -49.40
CA VAL A 209 7.51 5.18 -48.23
C VAL A 209 8.75 5.59 -47.41
N GLU A 210 9.81 6.08 -48.04
CA GLU A 210 11.05 6.51 -47.38
C GLU A 210 10.89 7.83 -46.58
N GLU A 211 10.07 8.76 -47.08
CA GLU A 211 9.70 10.00 -46.36
C GLU A 211 8.84 9.73 -45.12
N ALA A 212 7.91 8.77 -45.21
CA ALA A 212 7.10 8.31 -44.08
C ALA A 212 7.93 7.55 -43.02
N LEU A 213 8.89 6.71 -43.44
CA LEU A 213 9.78 5.95 -42.55
C LEU A 213 10.73 6.86 -41.75
N THR A 214 11.21 7.94 -42.38
CA THR A 214 12.10 8.93 -41.75
C THR A 214 11.35 9.72 -40.67
N THR A 215 10.08 10.04 -40.92
CA THR A 215 9.18 10.72 -39.97
C THR A 215 8.80 9.81 -38.79
N ALA A 216 8.52 8.52 -39.04
CA ALA A 216 8.23 7.52 -38.01
C ALA A 216 9.45 7.21 -37.10
N THR A 217 10.67 7.23 -37.65
CA THR A 217 11.91 7.01 -36.88
C THR A 217 12.25 8.20 -35.96
N ALA A 218 11.94 9.42 -36.38
CA ALA A 218 12.07 10.61 -35.53
C ALA A 218 11.06 10.59 -34.37
N ALA A 219 9.83 10.12 -34.61
CA ALA A 219 8.79 9.97 -33.60
C ALA A 219 9.08 8.84 -32.59
N SER A 220 9.63 7.70 -33.03
CA SER A 220 9.98 6.58 -32.12
C SER A 220 11.08 6.94 -31.12
N THR A 221 11.98 7.87 -31.50
CA THR A 221 13.03 8.39 -30.61
C THR A 221 12.46 9.35 -29.56
N ALA A 222 11.35 10.05 -29.84
CA ALA A 222 10.64 10.89 -28.87
C ALA A 222 9.72 10.09 -27.93
N ILE A 223 9.17 8.97 -28.40
CA ILE A 223 8.32 8.04 -27.63
C ILE A 223 9.12 7.31 -26.53
N ALA A 224 10.39 6.96 -26.80
CA ALA A 224 11.27 6.27 -25.84
C ALA A 224 11.64 7.09 -24.57
N THR A 225 11.27 8.38 -24.52
CA THR A 225 11.54 9.27 -23.39
C THR A 225 10.33 9.57 -22.49
N ILE A 226 9.12 9.09 -22.82
CA ILE A 226 7.86 9.53 -22.15
C ILE A 226 7.03 8.36 -21.56
N THR A 227 7.55 7.12 -21.55
CA THR A 227 6.76 5.89 -21.26
C THR A 227 6.45 5.55 -19.78
N PRO A 228 6.24 6.49 -18.84
CA PRO A 228 5.44 6.14 -17.66
C PRO A 228 4.35 7.18 -17.35
N ALA A 229 3.17 7.04 -17.96
CA ALA A 229 1.90 7.58 -17.44
C ALA A 229 0.69 7.13 -18.28
N PHE A 230 -0.13 6.25 -17.70
CA PHE A 230 -1.57 6.09 -17.94
C PHE A 230 -2.07 5.62 -19.33
N GLU A 231 -2.24 4.31 -19.46
CA GLU A 231 -3.38 3.76 -20.22
C GLU A 231 -4.31 2.99 -19.28
N ALA A 232 -5.60 3.35 -19.28
CA ALA A 232 -6.68 2.47 -18.86
C ALA A 232 -7.26 1.84 -20.14
N PRO A 233 -7.25 0.50 -20.28
CA PRO A 233 -7.82 -0.16 -21.44
C PRO A 233 -9.34 -0.26 -21.32
N ALA A 234 -10.02 -0.19 -22.46
CA ALA A 234 -11.44 -0.52 -22.60
C ALA A 234 -11.70 -2.00 -22.25
N ASP A 235 -12.64 -2.25 -21.35
CA ASP A 235 -13.05 -3.58 -20.89
C ASP A 235 -14.25 -4.11 -21.72
N PRO A 236 -14.20 -5.35 -22.26
CA PRO A 236 -15.31 -6.01 -22.95
C PRO A 236 -16.49 -6.46 -22.05
N ALA A 237 -16.48 -6.21 -20.73
CA ALA A 237 -17.50 -6.69 -19.79
C ALA A 237 -18.69 -5.74 -19.51
N TYR A 238 -18.76 -4.54 -20.10
CA TYR A 238 -19.83 -3.58 -19.78
C TYR A 238 -20.96 -3.54 -20.82
N PRO A 239 -22.25 -3.69 -20.42
CA PRO A 239 -23.39 -3.63 -21.34
C PRO A 239 -23.79 -2.20 -21.73
N ASN A 240 -23.07 -1.17 -21.26
CA ASN A 240 -23.36 0.21 -21.65
C ASN A 240 -22.79 0.49 -23.04
N ILE A 241 -23.68 0.48 -24.03
CA ILE A 241 -23.33 0.75 -25.44
C ILE A 241 -23.31 2.26 -25.76
N TYR A 242 -23.62 3.13 -24.79
CA TYR A 242 -23.52 4.57 -24.92
C TYR A 242 -22.13 5.08 -24.56
N ASP A 243 -21.49 5.76 -25.50
CA ASP A 243 -20.23 6.47 -25.31
C ASP A 243 -20.49 7.94 -24.90
N PRO A 244 -20.11 8.35 -23.67
CA PRO A 244 -20.32 9.70 -23.18
C PRO A 244 -19.42 10.76 -23.82
N ASP A 245 -18.32 10.37 -24.45
CA ASP A 245 -17.32 11.26 -25.03
C ASP A 245 -17.70 11.66 -26.47
N ILE A 246 -18.34 10.75 -27.22
CA ILE A 246 -18.95 11.05 -28.53
C ILE A 246 -20.03 12.14 -28.43
N ALA A 247 -20.72 12.23 -27.29
CA ALA A 247 -21.83 13.17 -27.07
C ALA A 247 -21.40 14.60 -26.69
N THR A 248 -20.10 14.87 -26.53
CA THR A 248 -19.57 16.18 -26.06
C THR A 248 -19.94 17.37 -26.95
N SER A 249 -20.25 17.13 -28.23
CA SER A 249 -20.72 18.16 -29.17
C SER A 249 -22.22 18.49 -29.09
N GLY A 250 -23.00 17.70 -28.34
CA GLY A 250 -24.46 17.80 -28.24
C GLY A 250 -24.98 18.72 -27.13
N ASP A 251 -24.10 19.34 -26.34
CA ASP A 251 -24.48 20.23 -25.24
C ASP A 251 -25.13 21.52 -25.72
N GLY A 252 -26.27 21.87 -25.13
CA GLY A 252 -27.06 23.01 -25.57
C GLY A 252 -27.72 22.78 -26.94
N GLN A 253 -27.89 21.53 -27.37
CA GLN A 253 -28.51 21.17 -28.65
C GLN A 253 -29.52 20.03 -28.51
N TYR A 254 -30.42 19.90 -29.47
CA TYR A 254 -31.34 18.76 -29.60
C TYR A 254 -31.66 18.44 -31.06
N ALA A 255 -32.00 17.18 -31.34
CA ALA A 255 -32.46 16.75 -32.66
C ALA A 255 -33.94 17.12 -32.87
N ASN A 256 -34.27 17.80 -33.98
CA ASN A 256 -35.64 18.19 -34.34
C ASN A 256 -36.26 17.27 -35.42
N ASN A 257 -37.60 17.32 -35.60
CA ASN A 257 -38.37 16.52 -36.56
C ASN A 257 -38.51 17.21 -37.94
N SER A 258 -37.81 18.32 -38.17
CA SER A 258 -38.04 19.18 -39.34
C SER A 258 -37.12 18.84 -40.52
N GLY A 259 -36.29 17.79 -40.40
CA GLY A 259 -35.32 17.40 -41.40
C GLY A 259 -33.95 18.06 -41.17
N ASN A 260 -33.02 17.23 -40.70
CA ASN A 260 -31.59 17.30 -41.01
C ASN A 260 -30.72 18.37 -40.33
N ALA A 261 -31.04 18.79 -39.09
CA ALA A 261 -30.09 19.58 -38.27
C ALA A 261 -30.35 19.48 -36.75
N LEU A 262 -29.30 19.66 -35.95
CA LEU A 262 -29.40 19.93 -34.51
C LEU A 262 -29.85 21.38 -34.29
N SER A 263 -30.81 21.58 -33.38
CA SER A 263 -31.30 22.90 -32.98
C SER A 263 -30.66 23.32 -31.66
N SER A 264 -30.18 24.56 -31.58
CA SER A 264 -29.57 25.10 -30.36
C SER A 264 -30.61 25.51 -29.33
N SER A 265 -30.45 25.02 -28.11
CA SER A 265 -31.17 25.45 -26.92
C SER A 265 -30.39 25.03 -25.67
N ALA A 266 -30.02 26.01 -24.83
CA ALA A 266 -29.14 25.83 -23.69
C ALA A 266 -29.60 24.80 -22.63
N LYS A 267 -30.85 24.34 -22.66
CA LYS A 267 -31.41 23.36 -21.69
C LYS A 267 -31.39 21.91 -22.17
N TRP A 268 -30.91 21.69 -23.39
CA TRP A 268 -31.02 20.41 -24.06
C TRP A 268 -29.66 19.79 -24.33
N HIS A 269 -29.66 18.46 -24.37
CA HIS A 269 -28.52 17.65 -24.76
C HIS A 269 -28.96 16.60 -25.77
N PHE A 270 -28.17 16.47 -26.84
CA PHE A 270 -28.28 15.39 -27.82
C PHE A 270 -27.24 14.32 -27.52
N SER A 271 -27.68 13.07 -27.38
CA SER A 271 -26.82 11.95 -26.97
C SER A 271 -25.72 11.56 -27.96
N GLY A 272 -25.75 12.05 -29.20
CA GLY A 272 -24.96 11.41 -30.26
C GLY A 272 -25.55 10.07 -30.68
N PHE A 273 -24.89 9.42 -31.63
CA PHE A 273 -25.36 8.20 -32.29
C PHE A 273 -24.89 6.97 -31.54
N VAL A 274 -25.84 6.17 -31.06
CA VAL A 274 -25.58 4.88 -30.40
C VAL A 274 -25.89 3.75 -31.39
N PRO A 275 -24.97 2.82 -31.63
CA PRO A 275 -25.22 1.69 -32.52
C PRO A 275 -26.32 0.78 -31.96
N GLY A 276 -27.11 0.18 -32.85
CA GLY A 276 -28.10 -0.81 -32.42
C GLY A 276 -28.57 -1.72 -33.54
N THR A 277 -29.21 -2.82 -33.15
CA THR A 277 -29.63 -3.89 -34.06
C THR A 277 -31.12 -3.79 -34.38
N PRO A 278 -31.54 -3.77 -35.66
CA PRO A 278 -32.95 -3.75 -36.02
C PRO A 278 -33.76 -4.89 -35.38
N GLY A 279 -34.90 -4.56 -34.77
CA GLY A 279 -35.78 -5.52 -34.11
C GLY A 279 -35.40 -5.86 -32.66
N GLN A 280 -34.27 -5.36 -32.15
CA GLN A 280 -33.83 -5.54 -30.78
C GLN A 280 -34.48 -4.51 -29.84
N ASP A 281 -34.79 -4.92 -28.60
CA ASP A 281 -35.28 -4.01 -27.58
C ASP A 281 -34.11 -3.36 -26.83
N TYR A 282 -34.18 -2.06 -26.61
CA TYR A 282 -33.17 -1.28 -25.88
C TYR A 282 -33.80 -0.50 -24.74
N VAL A 283 -33.01 -0.27 -23.69
CA VAL A 283 -33.36 0.57 -22.56
C VAL A 283 -32.41 1.75 -22.48
N ILE A 284 -32.95 2.96 -22.31
CA ILE A 284 -32.22 4.18 -21.98
C ILE A 284 -32.55 4.55 -20.54
N ASP A 285 -31.53 4.76 -19.70
CA ASP A 285 -31.67 4.91 -18.25
C ASP A 285 -31.00 6.19 -17.74
N LEU A 286 -31.78 7.05 -17.07
CA LEU A 286 -31.33 8.28 -16.41
C LEU A 286 -31.56 8.26 -14.88
N ARG A 287 -31.72 7.08 -14.26
CA ARG A 287 -31.95 6.92 -12.81
C ARG A 287 -30.84 7.53 -11.97
N ALA A 288 -29.60 7.49 -12.43
CA ALA A 288 -28.43 8.01 -11.73
C ALA A 288 -28.18 9.53 -11.95
N ALA A 289 -28.84 10.15 -12.93
CA ALA A 289 -28.73 11.59 -13.16
C ALA A 289 -29.52 12.40 -12.10
N VAL A 290 -29.07 13.63 -11.82
CA VAL A 290 -29.73 14.53 -10.87
C VAL A 290 -31.22 14.75 -11.19
N SER A 291 -32.02 14.96 -10.14
CA SER A 291 -33.46 15.23 -10.25
C SER A 291 -33.71 16.52 -11.03
N GLY A 292 -34.06 16.39 -12.31
CA GLY A 292 -34.30 17.52 -13.22
C GLY A 292 -34.10 17.16 -14.68
N TRP A 293 -33.21 16.21 -14.97
CA TRP A 293 -32.96 15.69 -16.32
C TRP A 293 -34.04 14.67 -16.69
N VAL A 294 -34.61 14.85 -17.87
CA VAL A 294 -35.66 13.97 -18.41
C VAL A 294 -35.41 13.67 -19.88
N ILE A 295 -35.62 12.42 -20.30
CA ILE A 295 -35.67 12.10 -21.74
C ILE A 295 -36.97 12.65 -22.27
N LYS A 296 -36.90 13.66 -23.13
CA LYS A 296 -38.07 14.46 -23.44
C LYS A 296 -38.17 14.79 -24.91
N ARG A 297 -39.41 14.94 -25.34
CA ARG A 297 -39.76 15.47 -26.65
C ARG A 297 -39.86 17.00 -26.62
N PRO A 298 -39.23 17.72 -27.55
CA PRO A 298 -39.66 19.07 -27.91
C PRO A 298 -41.04 18.99 -28.60
N VAL A 299 -41.83 20.06 -28.52
CA VAL A 299 -43.25 20.10 -28.93
C VAL A 299 -43.49 19.44 -30.31
N ASN A 300 -44.38 18.43 -30.38
CA ASN A 300 -44.76 17.63 -31.57
C ASN A 300 -43.70 16.66 -32.16
N ILE A 301 -42.75 16.17 -31.37
CA ILE A 301 -41.65 15.27 -31.83
C ILE A 301 -41.60 13.99 -30.96
N GLN A 302 -40.93 12.91 -31.42
CA GLN A 302 -40.72 11.69 -30.62
C GLN A 302 -39.42 11.78 -29.77
N GLN A 303 -39.30 10.95 -28.73
CA GLN A 303 -38.20 11.01 -27.74
C GLN A 303 -36.90 10.34 -28.23
N ILE A 304 -37.03 9.37 -29.14
CA ILE A 304 -35.95 8.53 -29.64
C ILE A 304 -35.96 8.59 -31.17
N HIS A 305 -34.80 8.87 -31.73
CA HIS A 305 -34.57 9.07 -33.13
C HIS A 305 -33.73 7.89 -33.64
N CYS A 306 -34.11 7.26 -34.74
CA CYS A 306 -33.38 6.15 -35.33
C CYS A 306 -32.87 6.54 -36.71
N TYR A 307 -31.65 6.11 -37.04
CA TYR A 307 -30.90 6.54 -38.23
C TYR A 307 -30.33 5.34 -38.97
N THR A 308 -30.09 5.49 -40.26
CA THR A 308 -29.40 4.47 -41.07
C THR A 308 -27.87 4.57 -40.98
N ASP A 309 -27.36 5.73 -40.56
CA ASP A 309 -25.93 6.08 -40.48
C ASP A 309 -25.70 7.14 -39.39
N THR A 310 -24.45 7.47 -39.07
CA THR A 310 -24.03 8.50 -38.09
C THR A 310 -24.07 9.93 -38.64
N ALA A 311 -24.60 10.13 -39.85
CA ALA A 311 -24.77 11.45 -40.45
C ALA A 311 -26.07 12.14 -39.99
N ILE A 312 -25.96 13.35 -39.41
CA ILE A 312 -27.12 14.18 -39.06
C ILE A 312 -27.88 14.52 -40.34
N GLY A 313 -29.00 13.82 -40.57
CA GLY A 313 -29.88 14.00 -41.72
C GLY A 313 -30.21 12.74 -42.52
N THR A 314 -29.63 11.60 -42.17
CA THR A 314 -30.02 10.26 -42.65
C THR A 314 -31.08 9.63 -41.72
N PHE A 315 -32.08 10.45 -41.36
CA PHE A 315 -33.13 10.05 -40.44
C PHE A 315 -33.96 8.89 -41.02
N HIS A 316 -34.05 7.78 -40.29
CA HIS A 316 -34.75 6.58 -40.72
C HIS A 316 -36.21 6.59 -40.26
N SER A 317 -36.42 6.60 -38.94
CA SER A 317 -37.74 6.58 -38.32
C SER A 317 -37.64 6.89 -36.82
N TYR A 318 -38.78 6.92 -36.14
CA TYR A 318 -38.83 7.09 -34.71
C TYR A 318 -39.20 5.79 -34.01
N ALA A 319 -38.62 5.57 -32.83
CA ALA A 319 -39.13 4.58 -31.91
C ALA A 319 -40.10 5.26 -30.93
N SER A 320 -41.32 4.72 -30.87
CA SER A 320 -42.37 5.23 -29.98
C SER A 320 -42.28 4.56 -28.62
N ALA A 321 -41.81 5.31 -27.63
CA ALA A 321 -41.78 4.89 -26.23
C ALA A 321 -42.06 6.08 -25.31
N THR A 322 -42.51 5.83 -24.09
CA THR A 322 -42.82 6.88 -23.11
C THR A 322 -41.79 6.84 -21.99
N PHE A 323 -41.15 7.97 -21.69
CA PHE A 323 -40.31 8.10 -20.49
C PHE A 323 -41.15 7.87 -19.23
N SER A 324 -40.78 6.87 -18.44
CA SER A 324 -41.35 6.64 -17.12
C SER A 324 -40.74 7.67 -16.16
N GLU A 325 -41.52 8.66 -15.73
CA GLU A 325 -41.05 9.62 -14.71
C GLU A 325 -40.76 8.93 -13.37
N SER A 326 -41.44 7.82 -13.05
CA SER A 326 -41.22 7.05 -11.81
C SER A 326 -39.94 6.21 -11.83
N ASP A 327 -39.59 5.69 -13.00
CA ASP A 327 -38.44 4.78 -13.16
C ASP A 327 -37.27 5.43 -13.88
N ARG A 328 -37.45 6.66 -14.39
CA ARG A 328 -36.48 7.45 -15.17
C ARG A 328 -35.86 6.70 -16.35
N LYS A 329 -36.69 5.96 -17.08
CA LYS A 329 -36.29 5.11 -18.21
C LYS A 329 -37.16 5.28 -19.45
N VAL A 330 -36.61 4.90 -20.60
CA VAL A 330 -37.36 4.59 -21.82
C VAL A 330 -36.95 3.21 -22.32
N THR A 331 -37.92 2.36 -22.63
CA THR A 331 -37.69 1.08 -23.32
C THR A 331 -38.32 1.15 -24.70
N PHE A 332 -37.60 0.77 -25.74
CA PHE A 332 -38.08 0.83 -27.12
C PHE A 332 -37.51 -0.30 -27.97
N THR A 333 -38.25 -0.71 -28.99
CA THR A 333 -37.75 -1.64 -30.02
C THR A 333 -37.14 -0.86 -31.18
N MET A 334 -35.94 -1.24 -31.60
CA MET A 334 -35.26 -0.64 -32.74
C MET A 334 -36.02 -0.93 -34.05
N PRO A 335 -36.44 0.09 -34.83
CA PRO A 335 -37.18 -0.13 -36.07
C PRO A 335 -36.39 -0.88 -37.14
N ALA A 336 -37.08 -1.69 -37.95
CA ALA A 336 -36.47 -2.38 -39.09
C ALA A 336 -35.79 -1.39 -40.05
N GLY A 337 -34.50 -1.59 -40.35
CA GLY A 337 -33.71 -0.76 -41.27
C GLY A 337 -32.91 0.38 -40.63
N ALA A 338 -32.99 0.60 -39.30
CA ALA A 338 -32.09 1.52 -38.59
C ALA A 338 -30.84 0.78 -38.10
N SER A 339 -29.69 1.47 -38.11
CA SER A 339 -28.41 0.97 -37.58
C SER A 339 -27.95 1.75 -36.34
N TYR A 340 -28.53 2.93 -36.10
CA TYR A 340 -28.21 3.78 -34.95
C TYR A 340 -29.48 4.37 -34.34
N PHE A 341 -29.40 4.75 -33.07
CA PHE A 341 -30.41 5.55 -32.38
C PHE A 341 -29.78 6.66 -31.54
N ALA A 342 -30.59 7.65 -31.18
CA ALA A 342 -30.21 8.76 -30.32
C ALA A 342 -31.43 9.27 -29.54
N TRP A 343 -31.21 10.00 -28.45
CA TRP A 343 -32.29 10.61 -27.67
C TRP A 343 -31.97 12.06 -27.30
N ASN A 344 -33.04 12.79 -26.99
CA ASN A 344 -32.96 14.15 -26.47
C ASN A 344 -33.17 14.13 -24.95
N CYS A 345 -32.24 14.72 -24.22
CA CYS A 345 -32.34 14.94 -22.78
C CYS A 345 -32.58 16.44 -22.49
N GLN A 346 -33.48 16.77 -21.57
CA GLN A 346 -33.78 18.16 -21.19
C GLN A 346 -33.65 18.35 -19.68
N GLN A 347 -33.01 19.44 -19.24
CA GLN A 347 -33.09 19.91 -17.86
C GLN A 347 -34.32 20.81 -17.66
N GLY A 348 -35.16 20.45 -16.69
CA GLY A 348 -36.31 21.27 -16.28
C GLY A 348 -35.89 22.47 -15.43
N GLY A 349 -36.32 23.68 -15.81
CA GLY A 349 -36.32 24.86 -14.93
C GLY A 349 -35.21 25.91 -15.16
N TYR A 350 -34.04 25.56 -15.71
CA TYR A 350 -32.92 26.51 -15.90
C TYR A 350 -31.93 26.01 -16.97
N ASP A 351 -30.96 26.85 -17.35
CA ASP A 351 -29.87 26.53 -18.29
C ASP A 351 -28.70 25.88 -17.53
N PRO A 352 -28.32 24.62 -17.80
CA PRO A 352 -27.24 23.91 -17.10
C PRO A 352 -25.85 24.47 -17.42
N SER A 353 -24.91 24.34 -16.50
CA SER A 353 -23.48 24.60 -16.75
C SER A 353 -22.82 23.46 -17.53
N THR A 354 -21.65 23.71 -18.13
CA THR A 354 -20.82 22.68 -18.79
C THR A 354 -20.52 21.50 -17.88
N GLU A 355 -20.28 21.75 -16.59
CA GLU A 355 -20.06 20.72 -15.57
C GLU A 355 -21.33 19.88 -15.31
N GLN A 356 -22.51 20.50 -15.33
CA GLN A 356 -23.78 19.77 -15.16
C GLN A 356 -24.13 18.91 -16.37
N PHE A 357 -23.73 19.32 -17.57
CA PHE A 357 -23.82 18.48 -18.76
C PHE A 357 -22.83 17.31 -18.69
N ALA A 358 -21.57 17.57 -18.31
CA ALA A 358 -20.56 16.53 -18.11
C ALA A 358 -21.00 15.49 -17.07
N ALA A 359 -21.53 15.94 -15.93
CA ALA A 359 -22.04 15.06 -14.88
C ALA A 359 -23.24 14.21 -15.34
N MET A 360 -24.11 14.73 -16.22
CA MET A 360 -25.25 13.97 -16.76
C MET A 360 -24.82 12.94 -17.81
N ARG A 361 -23.89 13.29 -18.71
CA ARG A 361 -23.34 12.36 -19.71
C ARG A 361 -22.66 11.17 -19.04
N ALA A 362 -21.83 11.45 -18.02
CA ALA A 362 -21.08 10.43 -17.28
C ALA A 362 -21.97 9.38 -16.57
N VAL A 363 -23.27 9.66 -16.38
CA VAL A 363 -24.20 8.77 -15.67
C VAL A 363 -25.38 8.30 -16.52
N SER A 364 -25.36 8.56 -17.82
CA SER A 364 -26.39 8.11 -18.77
C SER A 364 -26.05 6.72 -19.33
N PHE A 365 -27.06 5.88 -19.55
CA PHE A 365 -26.87 4.51 -20.02
C PHE A 365 -27.81 4.16 -21.18
N ALA A 366 -27.30 3.34 -22.09
CA ALA A 366 -28.10 2.58 -23.06
C ALA A 366 -27.64 1.12 -23.08
N TYR A 367 -28.58 0.16 -23.06
CA TYR A 367 -28.27 -1.27 -23.03
C TYR A 367 -29.39 -2.11 -23.67
N ASP A 368 -29.08 -3.36 -24.05
CA ASP A 368 -30.02 -4.32 -24.63
C ASP A 368 -31.01 -4.84 -23.56
N ALA A 369 -32.31 -4.80 -23.84
CA ALA A 369 -33.34 -5.22 -22.88
C ALA A 369 -33.37 -6.74 -22.62
N THR A 370 -32.78 -7.57 -23.48
CA THR A 370 -32.69 -9.03 -23.29
C THR A 370 -31.60 -9.46 -22.30
N ASP A 371 -30.63 -8.59 -22.00
CA ASP A 371 -29.59 -8.86 -21.00
C ASP A 371 -30.11 -8.74 -19.55
N GLY A 372 -31.36 -8.27 -19.37
CA GLY A 372 -32.08 -8.27 -18.10
C GLY A 372 -31.63 -7.17 -17.11
N GLU A 373 -32.56 -6.70 -16.26
CA GLU A 373 -32.24 -5.73 -15.18
C GLU A 373 -31.47 -6.37 -14.00
N THR A 374 -31.16 -7.66 -14.05
CA THR A 374 -31.13 -8.53 -12.87
C THR A 374 -30.04 -8.28 -11.85
N GLU A 375 -29.02 -7.45 -12.14
CA GLU A 375 -28.02 -7.04 -11.14
C GLU A 375 -27.91 -5.53 -10.91
N LEU A 376 -28.70 -4.70 -11.59
CA LEU A 376 -28.42 -3.26 -11.60
C LEU A 376 -29.15 -2.44 -10.51
N TYR A 377 -30.26 -2.91 -9.93
CA TYR A 377 -30.99 -2.13 -8.90
C TYR A 377 -31.81 -3.00 -7.91
N SER A 378 -31.18 -3.68 -6.94
CA SER A 378 -31.89 -4.13 -5.72
C SER A 378 -31.76 -3.05 -4.63
N SER A 379 -32.82 -2.27 -4.41
CA SER A 379 -32.84 -1.16 -3.46
C SER A 379 -33.50 -1.54 -2.13
N TYR A 380 -32.82 -1.26 -1.02
CA TYR A 380 -33.44 -1.11 0.31
C TYR A 380 -34.05 0.30 0.44
N ARG A 381 -35.20 0.43 1.10
CA ARG A 381 -35.84 1.73 1.40
C ARG A 381 -35.61 2.07 2.88
N ASP A 382 -34.90 3.16 3.13
CA ASP A 382 -35.06 3.96 4.35
C ASP A 382 -35.63 5.34 3.97
N GLY A 383 -36.44 5.91 4.86
CA GLY A 383 -37.18 7.17 4.76
C GLY A 383 -36.95 8.04 3.53
N SER A 384 -37.89 7.99 2.57
CA SER A 384 -38.11 8.95 1.47
C SER A 384 -36.98 9.28 0.48
N GLU A 385 -35.76 8.76 0.63
CA GLU A 385 -34.67 8.96 -0.34
C GLU A 385 -34.23 7.63 -0.97
N ARG A 386 -34.19 7.60 -2.31
CA ARG A 386 -33.52 6.52 -3.05
C ARG A 386 -32.02 6.83 -3.03
N LYS A 387 -31.25 6.15 -2.16
CA LYS A 387 -29.78 6.24 -2.16
C LYS A 387 -29.21 5.39 -3.28
N ARG A 388 -28.15 5.90 -3.93
CA ARG A 388 -27.36 5.24 -4.97
C ARG A 388 -26.64 4.03 -4.35
N LYS A 389 -26.66 2.87 -5.00
CA LYS A 389 -25.53 1.93 -4.89
C LYS A 389 -24.40 2.64 -5.65
N VAL A 390 -23.57 3.39 -4.93
CA VAL A 390 -22.26 3.84 -5.41
C VAL A 390 -21.60 2.60 -6.03
N ALA A 391 -20.89 2.73 -7.14
CA ALA A 391 -20.14 1.63 -7.74
C ALA A 391 -19.50 0.78 -6.64
N GLU A 392 -20.07 -0.38 -6.35
CA GLU A 392 -19.47 -1.31 -5.41
C GLU A 392 -18.46 -2.08 -6.25
N PHE A 393 -17.20 -1.71 -6.12
CA PHE A 393 -16.06 -2.56 -5.73
C PHE A 393 -16.12 -4.10 -5.97
N ASP A 394 -16.92 -4.65 -6.89
CA ASP A 394 -17.05 -6.11 -7.05
C ASP A 394 -15.87 -6.77 -7.76
N ASP A 395 -15.01 -6.00 -8.44
CA ASP A 395 -13.71 -6.47 -8.94
C ASP A 395 -12.54 -6.19 -8.00
N ALA A 396 -12.79 -5.53 -6.86
CA ALA A 396 -11.76 -5.24 -5.87
C ALA A 396 -11.47 -6.52 -5.05
N PRO A 397 -10.30 -7.16 -5.24
CA PRO A 397 -10.02 -8.48 -4.70
C PRO A 397 -9.67 -8.46 -3.22
N VAL A 398 -9.31 -7.29 -2.67
CA VAL A 398 -8.96 -7.11 -1.26
C VAL A 398 -10.13 -6.48 -0.52
N THR A 399 -10.52 -7.09 0.60
CA THR A 399 -11.46 -6.50 1.56
C THR A 399 -10.72 -6.26 2.87
N VAL A 400 -10.88 -5.08 3.46
CA VAL A 400 -10.33 -4.72 4.76
C VAL A 400 -11.49 -4.47 5.71
N VAL A 401 -11.50 -5.15 6.85
CA VAL A 401 -12.41 -4.84 7.95
C VAL A 401 -11.61 -4.27 9.10
N VAL A 402 -11.90 -3.03 9.49
CA VAL A 402 -11.34 -2.38 10.68
C VAL A 402 -12.38 -2.50 11.79
N ASP A 403 -11.99 -3.09 12.91
CA ASP A 403 -12.87 -3.34 14.05
C ASP A 403 -12.08 -3.28 15.36
N ASP A 404 -12.35 -2.26 16.19
CA ASP A 404 -11.81 -2.09 17.55
C ASP A 404 -10.29 -2.35 17.69
N GLY A 405 -9.48 -1.69 16.85
CA GLY A 405 -8.02 -1.83 16.88
C GLY A 405 -7.49 -3.11 16.24
N SER A 406 -8.34 -3.94 15.63
CA SER A 406 -7.95 -5.05 14.75
C SER A 406 -8.29 -4.76 13.30
N VAL A 407 -7.46 -5.25 12.39
CA VAL A 407 -7.64 -5.19 10.94
C VAL A 407 -7.69 -6.62 10.38
N TYR A 408 -8.75 -6.93 9.64
CA TYR A 408 -8.92 -8.20 8.97
C TYR A 408 -8.78 -7.99 7.47
N VAL A 409 -7.69 -8.47 6.89
CA VAL A 409 -7.42 -8.36 5.46
C VAL A 409 -7.80 -9.66 4.77
N ARG A 410 -8.88 -9.61 3.98
CA ARG A 410 -9.37 -10.72 3.17
C ARG A 410 -8.86 -10.59 1.74
N GLN A 411 -8.24 -11.65 1.22
CA GLN A 411 -7.61 -11.71 -0.10
C GLN A 411 -7.99 -13.01 -0.84
N PRO A 412 -7.88 -13.07 -2.17
CA PRO A 412 -8.15 -14.29 -2.93
C PRO A 412 -7.22 -15.44 -2.52
N TYR A 413 -7.73 -16.67 -2.59
CA TYR A 413 -6.95 -17.87 -2.30
C TYR A 413 -7.15 -18.98 -3.34
N ASN A 414 -8.39 -19.43 -3.56
CA ASN A 414 -8.75 -20.38 -4.62
C ASN A 414 -10.21 -20.17 -5.08
N ASP A 415 -10.76 -21.06 -5.89
CA ASP A 415 -12.13 -20.93 -6.42
C ASP A 415 -13.22 -20.95 -5.35
N ASP A 416 -12.99 -21.66 -4.24
CA ASP A 416 -13.99 -21.87 -3.19
C ASP A 416 -13.82 -20.91 -1.99
N PHE A 417 -12.59 -20.48 -1.72
CA PHE A 417 -12.19 -19.77 -0.52
C PHE A 417 -11.36 -18.52 -0.83
N ASP A 418 -11.53 -17.54 0.04
CA ASP A 418 -10.56 -16.47 0.28
C ASP A 418 -9.75 -16.79 1.55
N ILE A 419 -8.65 -16.08 1.77
CA ILE A 419 -7.95 -16.06 3.05
C ILE A 419 -8.22 -14.78 3.80
N VAL A 420 -8.23 -14.84 5.12
CA VAL A 420 -8.31 -13.69 6.02
C VAL A 420 -7.13 -13.71 6.97
N ARG A 421 -6.40 -12.60 7.01
CA ARG A 421 -5.31 -12.35 7.96
C ARG A 421 -5.78 -11.32 8.98
N GLN A 422 -5.72 -11.66 10.26
CA GLN A 422 -5.92 -10.69 11.33
C GLN A 422 -4.60 -9.99 11.64
N VAL A 423 -4.65 -8.67 11.80
CA VAL A 423 -3.53 -7.79 12.16
C VAL A 423 -4.00 -6.92 13.32
N ASP A 424 -3.36 -7.03 14.47
CA ASP A 424 -3.60 -6.16 15.62
C ASP A 424 -2.82 -4.86 15.45
N VAL A 425 -3.54 -3.74 15.43
CA VAL A 425 -3.02 -2.37 15.29
C VAL A 425 -3.40 -1.49 16.49
N SER A 426 -3.89 -2.09 17.58
CA SER A 426 -4.44 -1.38 18.75
C SER A 426 -3.38 -0.62 19.54
N GLN A 427 -2.10 -0.96 19.36
CA GLN A 427 -0.97 -0.44 20.11
C GLN A 427 -1.06 -0.69 21.63
N THR A 428 -1.81 -1.72 22.02
CA THR A 428 -1.98 -2.08 23.43
C THR A 428 -0.69 -2.68 23.99
N ILE A 429 -0.15 -2.06 25.03
CA ILE A 429 1.01 -2.58 25.77
C ILE A 429 0.50 -3.40 26.96
N ASP A 430 0.93 -4.65 27.06
CA ASP A 430 0.59 -5.53 28.19
C ASP A 430 1.80 -6.37 28.64
N ALA A 431 1.57 -7.44 29.41
CA ALA A 431 2.64 -8.28 29.95
C ALA A 431 3.34 -9.14 28.89
N ASP A 432 2.70 -9.36 27.73
CA ASP A 432 3.17 -10.23 26.65
C ASP A 432 3.37 -9.45 25.33
N HIS A 433 2.98 -8.17 25.26
CA HIS A 433 3.04 -7.35 24.04
C HIS A 433 3.61 -5.95 24.29
N THR A 434 4.52 -5.52 23.41
CA THR A 434 5.15 -4.18 23.40
C THR A 434 4.28 -3.07 22.82
N GLY A 435 3.13 -3.44 22.26
CA GLY A 435 2.29 -2.57 21.44
C GLY A 435 2.64 -2.55 19.95
N ALA A 436 3.71 -3.22 19.51
CA ALA A 436 4.01 -3.36 18.07
C ALA A 436 2.89 -4.11 17.34
N VAL A 437 2.76 -3.88 16.02
CA VAL A 437 1.80 -4.59 15.16
C VAL A 437 2.02 -6.09 15.26
N GLN A 438 0.95 -6.85 15.50
CA GLN A 438 1.01 -8.32 15.60
C GLN A 438 0.09 -9.00 14.60
N PHE A 439 0.47 -10.20 14.17
CA PHE A 439 -0.34 -11.01 13.27
C PHE A 439 -1.09 -12.09 14.05
N GLY A 440 -2.40 -12.15 13.85
CA GLY A 440 -3.27 -13.21 14.36
C GLY A 440 -3.31 -14.43 13.45
N PHE A 441 -4.34 -15.26 13.62
CA PHE A 441 -4.51 -16.45 12.79
C PHE A 441 -4.76 -16.09 11.32
N VAL A 442 -4.39 -17.02 10.42
CA VAL A 442 -4.78 -16.98 9.02
C VAL A 442 -5.84 -18.03 8.75
N MET A 443 -7.00 -17.59 8.28
CA MET A 443 -8.20 -18.39 8.12
C MET A 443 -8.62 -18.50 6.66
N ARG A 444 -9.11 -19.67 6.23
CA ARG A 444 -9.87 -19.77 4.99
C ARG A 444 -11.32 -19.37 5.25
N VAL A 445 -11.88 -18.55 4.36
CA VAL A 445 -13.26 -18.09 4.44
C VAL A 445 -13.96 -18.39 3.11
N PRO A 446 -15.09 -19.12 3.11
CA PRO A 446 -15.82 -19.39 1.87
C PRO A 446 -16.19 -18.09 1.14
N LYS A 447 -16.06 -18.05 -0.19
CA LYS A 447 -16.37 -16.84 -0.97
C LYS A 447 -17.80 -16.33 -0.78
N GLY A 448 -18.74 -17.23 -0.48
CA GLY A 448 -20.14 -16.88 -0.18
C GLY A 448 -20.37 -16.12 1.15
N VAL A 449 -19.37 -16.05 2.04
CA VAL A 449 -19.46 -15.22 3.26
C VAL A 449 -19.38 -13.75 2.87
N LYS A 450 -20.30 -12.93 3.40
CA LYS A 450 -20.30 -11.49 3.10
C LYS A 450 -19.10 -10.79 3.72
N PRO A 451 -18.52 -9.78 3.06
CA PRO A 451 -17.49 -8.91 3.64
C PRO A 451 -17.81 -8.40 5.07
N SER A 452 -19.05 -7.99 5.33
CA SER A 452 -19.51 -7.53 6.65
C SER A 452 -19.50 -8.60 7.75
N ASP A 453 -19.52 -9.86 7.37
CA ASP A 453 -19.61 -10.98 8.30
C ASP A 453 -18.22 -11.61 8.51
N THR A 454 -17.15 -11.00 7.97
CA THR A 454 -15.77 -11.51 8.03
C THR A 454 -15.30 -11.70 9.48
N VAL A 455 -15.49 -10.69 10.34
CA VAL A 455 -15.09 -10.77 11.76
C VAL A 455 -15.90 -11.83 12.49
N LEU A 456 -17.23 -11.80 12.35
CA LEU A 456 -18.12 -12.79 12.96
C LEU A 456 -17.75 -14.22 12.53
N PHE A 457 -17.44 -14.44 11.25
CA PHE A 457 -17.00 -15.74 10.76
C PHE A 457 -15.65 -16.14 11.36
N PHE A 458 -14.69 -15.21 11.38
CA PHE A 458 -13.36 -15.42 11.94
C PHE A 458 -13.43 -15.80 13.43
N GLU A 459 -14.31 -15.19 14.20
CA GLU A 459 -14.47 -15.42 15.64
C GLU A 459 -15.41 -16.58 16.00
N SER A 460 -16.30 -17.00 15.08
CA SER A 460 -17.29 -18.05 15.32
C SER A 460 -16.67 -19.46 15.33
N ASP A 461 -16.07 -19.85 16.45
CA ASP A 461 -15.50 -21.17 16.63
C ASP A 461 -16.63 -22.22 16.87
N GLY A 462 -17.01 -23.04 15.87
CA GLY A 462 -18.07 -24.04 16.07
C GLY A 462 -18.42 -24.99 14.92
N ASP A 463 -19.16 -24.52 13.91
CA ASP A 463 -19.95 -25.39 13.01
C ASP A 463 -19.49 -25.45 11.54
N ALA A 464 -18.42 -24.72 11.17
CA ALA A 464 -17.86 -24.83 9.82
C ALA A 464 -17.09 -26.16 9.65
N PRO A 465 -17.23 -26.85 8.50
CA PRO A 465 -16.46 -28.07 8.21
C PRO A 465 -14.96 -27.78 8.38
N TYR A 466 -14.20 -28.74 8.92
CA TYR A 466 -12.78 -28.60 9.28
C TYR A 466 -11.85 -28.09 8.16
N ASP A 467 -12.30 -28.08 6.91
CA ASP A 467 -11.53 -27.52 5.80
C ASP A 467 -11.75 -25.99 5.64
N ALA A 468 -12.68 -25.34 6.34
CA ALA A 468 -12.87 -23.88 6.34
C ALA A 468 -12.27 -23.19 7.60
N ARG A 469 -11.12 -23.67 8.08
CA ARG A 469 -10.54 -23.40 9.41
C ARG A 469 -9.06 -22.94 9.31
N PRO A 470 -8.32 -22.63 10.42
CA PRO A 470 -7.02 -21.97 10.31
C PRO A 470 -6.01 -22.78 9.49
N ILE A 471 -5.27 -22.06 8.65
CA ILE A 471 -4.17 -22.59 7.83
C ILE A 471 -2.82 -22.06 8.32
N GLY A 472 -2.80 -20.88 8.95
CA GLY A 472 -1.63 -20.27 9.58
C GLY A 472 -1.89 -19.98 11.06
N ARG A 473 -0.85 -20.12 11.90
CA ARG A 473 -0.87 -19.67 13.29
C ARG A 473 -0.53 -18.18 13.37
N GLY A 474 -1.05 -17.51 14.40
CA GLY A 474 -0.64 -16.16 14.79
C GLY A 474 -0.09 -16.09 16.21
N GLY A 475 0.27 -14.88 16.61
CA GLY A 475 1.00 -14.55 17.83
C GLY A 475 2.50 -14.65 17.61
N ASP A 476 3.30 -13.75 18.18
CA ASP A 476 4.77 -13.77 18.08
C ASP A 476 5.24 -13.91 16.61
N THR A 477 4.73 -13.03 15.75
CA THR A 477 5.03 -13.04 14.30
C THR A 477 5.70 -11.73 13.85
N ALA A 478 5.55 -10.66 14.64
CA ALA A 478 6.36 -9.46 14.48
C ALA A 478 7.83 -9.80 14.80
N ALA A 479 8.71 -9.61 13.84
CA ALA A 479 10.11 -9.98 13.97
C ALA A 479 10.83 -9.07 14.98
N PRO A 480 11.48 -9.62 16.02
CA PRO A 480 12.31 -8.82 16.91
C PRO A 480 13.67 -8.49 16.29
N GLU A 481 14.29 -7.46 16.84
CA GLU A 481 15.64 -7.01 16.52
C GLU A 481 16.65 -7.64 17.48
N ASN A 482 17.66 -8.35 16.97
CA ASN A 482 18.75 -8.82 17.81
C ASN A 482 19.86 -7.75 17.87
N LEU A 483 19.84 -6.97 18.95
CA LEU A 483 20.79 -5.90 19.20
C LEU A 483 21.74 -6.34 20.32
N ASN A 484 23.03 -6.53 19.99
CA ASN A 484 24.04 -7.02 20.93
C ASN A 484 23.61 -8.31 21.68
N ASN A 485 23.12 -9.33 20.95
CA ASN A 485 22.62 -10.58 21.52
C ASN A 485 21.39 -10.43 22.45
N THR A 486 20.66 -9.32 22.34
CA THR A 486 19.39 -9.08 23.05
C THR A 486 18.28 -8.89 22.03
N TYR A 487 17.19 -9.66 22.14
CA TYR A 487 16.02 -9.50 21.29
C TYR A 487 15.12 -8.40 21.82
N LEU A 488 14.80 -7.42 20.97
CA LEU A 488 14.05 -6.21 21.32
C LEU A 488 13.11 -5.83 20.17
N GLY A 489 11.94 -5.27 20.48
CA GLY A 489 10.95 -4.86 19.48
C GLY A 489 10.12 -6.03 18.97
N GLY A 490 9.16 -5.77 18.09
CA GLY A 490 8.13 -6.76 17.76
C GLY A 490 7.43 -7.24 19.04
N GLY A 491 7.39 -8.54 19.30
CA GLY A 491 6.82 -9.09 20.54
C GLY A 491 7.70 -8.99 21.80
N HIS A 492 8.94 -8.51 21.71
CA HIS A 492 9.95 -8.66 22.78
C HIS A 492 10.30 -7.36 23.50
N GLY A 493 10.26 -7.40 24.83
CA GLY A 493 10.68 -6.31 25.72
C GLY A 493 12.09 -6.50 26.28
N PHE A 494 12.52 -5.59 27.17
CA PHE A 494 13.83 -5.71 27.81
C PHE A 494 13.77 -6.58 29.06
N TYR A 495 14.71 -7.53 29.20
CA TYR A 495 14.70 -8.49 30.29
C TYR A 495 14.86 -7.86 31.68
N CYS A 496 13.95 -8.22 32.58
CA CYS A 496 13.90 -7.85 33.98
C CYS A 496 13.51 -9.06 34.86
N GLN A 497 13.62 -8.89 36.17
CA GLN A 497 13.18 -9.83 37.20
C GLN A 497 12.22 -9.12 38.16
N LYS A 498 11.00 -9.65 38.29
CA LYS A 498 10.08 -9.26 39.36
C LYS A 498 10.36 -10.12 40.58
N ILE A 499 10.78 -9.52 41.69
CA ILE A 499 11.07 -10.21 42.95
C ILE A 499 9.97 -9.92 43.98
N THR A 500 9.52 -10.97 44.68
CA THR A 500 8.57 -10.86 45.79
C THR A 500 9.34 -10.55 47.07
N SER A 501 9.25 -9.32 47.56
CA SER A 501 9.93 -8.82 48.75
C SER A 501 8.93 -8.10 49.65
N VAL A 502 8.28 -8.84 50.54
CA VAL A 502 7.19 -8.31 51.39
C VAL A 502 7.70 -7.19 52.31
N ALA A 503 7.02 -6.05 52.29
CA ALA A 503 7.35 -4.87 53.08
C ALA A 503 8.81 -4.42 52.95
N HIS A 504 9.34 -4.38 51.72
CA HIS A 504 10.73 -4.02 51.44
C HIS A 504 11.11 -2.58 51.83
N GLY A 505 10.13 -1.68 51.98
CA GLY A 505 10.33 -0.32 52.49
C GLY A 505 10.99 0.67 51.52
N LEU A 506 11.02 0.33 50.23
CA LEU A 506 11.54 1.17 49.14
C LEU A 506 10.39 1.89 48.42
N SER A 507 10.75 2.87 47.61
CA SER A 507 9.84 3.73 46.85
C SER A 507 10.42 4.08 45.48
N LEU A 508 9.66 4.77 44.63
CA LEU A 508 10.15 5.20 43.32
C LEU A 508 11.42 6.06 43.38
N THR A 509 11.69 6.77 44.48
CA THR A 509 12.94 7.54 44.62
C THR A 509 14.19 6.65 44.79
N ASP A 510 14.00 5.37 45.11
CA ASP A 510 15.09 4.40 45.23
C ASP A 510 15.45 3.74 43.90
N VAL A 511 14.59 3.87 42.86
CA VAL A 511 14.88 3.40 41.49
C VAL A 511 16.20 4.01 41.00
N GLY A 512 17.02 3.16 40.37
CA GLY A 512 18.42 3.45 40.04
C GLY A 512 19.42 2.97 41.11
N ASP A 513 18.98 2.42 42.25
CA ASP A 513 19.90 1.76 43.18
C ASP A 513 20.50 0.49 42.54
N VAL A 514 21.81 0.33 42.71
CA VAL A 514 22.56 -0.83 42.20
C VAL A 514 22.83 -1.77 43.35
N GLY A 515 22.57 -3.05 43.16
CA GLY A 515 22.80 -4.08 44.17
C GLY A 515 23.43 -5.33 43.59
N THR A 516 23.92 -6.20 44.49
CA THR A 516 24.47 -7.50 44.09
C THR A 516 23.69 -8.66 44.68
N ASP A 517 23.61 -9.75 43.92
CA ASP A 517 22.98 -10.99 44.35
C ASP A 517 23.95 -11.93 45.10
N GLY A 518 23.50 -13.15 45.40
CA GLY A 518 24.31 -14.16 46.09
C GLY A 518 25.53 -14.68 45.31
N ALA A 519 25.63 -14.39 44.01
CA ALA A 519 26.77 -14.68 43.16
C ALA A 519 27.63 -13.45 42.87
N ALA A 520 27.35 -12.31 43.53
CA ALA A 520 27.99 -11.02 43.31
C ALA A 520 27.75 -10.41 41.92
N LYS A 521 26.68 -10.82 41.23
CA LYS A 521 26.25 -10.21 39.95
C LYS A 521 25.53 -8.91 40.20
N SER A 522 25.68 -7.94 39.29
CA SER A 522 25.12 -6.60 39.46
C SER A 522 23.71 -6.48 38.89
N TRP A 523 22.82 -5.86 39.66
CA TRP A 523 21.42 -5.62 39.34
C TRP A 523 21.05 -4.17 39.63
N VAL A 524 20.17 -3.59 38.81
CA VAL A 524 19.65 -2.22 38.98
C VAL A 524 18.18 -2.31 39.35
N LEU A 525 17.76 -1.59 40.40
CA LEU A 525 16.34 -1.41 40.70
C LEU A 525 15.72 -0.50 39.62
N VAL A 526 14.77 -1.02 38.83
CA VAL A 526 14.16 -0.29 37.71
C VAL A 526 12.71 0.12 37.98
N ASP A 527 12.00 -0.58 38.87
CA ASP A 527 10.64 -0.20 39.28
C ASP A 527 10.29 -0.71 40.69
N VAL A 528 9.34 -0.05 41.33
CA VAL A 528 8.73 -0.43 42.62
C VAL A 528 7.21 -0.49 42.43
N PRO A 529 6.67 -1.59 41.88
CA PRO A 529 5.25 -1.70 41.54
C PRO A 529 4.30 -1.52 42.73
N ASP A 530 4.69 -2.07 43.89
CA ASP A 530 3.93 -2.01 45.13
C ASP A 530 4.86 -2.23 46.34
N VAL A 531 4.30 -2.37 47.54
CA VAL A 531 5.06 -2.50 48.80
C VAL A 531 5.66 -3.90 49.04
N ASP A 532 5.31 -4.87 48.21
CA ASP A 532 5.69 -6.29 48.33
C ASP A 532 6.45 -6.81 47.10
N THR A 533 6.66 -5.96 46.08
CA THR A 533 7.24 -6.34 44.79
C THR A 533 8.26 -5.30 44.32
N LEU A 534 9.38 -5.76 43.78
CA LEU A 534 10.38 -4.92 43.11
C LEU A 534 10.67 -5.48 41.72
N THR A 535 10.98 -4.61 40.77
CA THR A 535 11.50 -5.00 39.45
C THR A 535 12.96 -4.61 39.35
N ILE A 536 13.83 -5.57 39.07
CA ILE A 536 15.27 -5.34 38.86
C ILE A 536 15.69 -5.77 37.45
N ALA A 537 16.64 -5.06 36.86
CA ALA A 537 17.26 -5.41 35.58
C ALA A 537 18.73 -5.81 35.79
N PRO A 538 19.29 -6.73 34.98
CA PRO A 538 20.71 -7.00 35.00
C PRO A 538 21.48 -5.74 34.60
N ALA A 539 22.56 -5.41 35.31
CA ALA A 539 23.45 -4.34 34.87
C ALA A 539 24.18 -4.75 33.58
N ASN A 540 24.51 -3.79 32.72
CA ASN A 540 25.39 -4.05 31.59
C ASN A 540 26.84 -4.20 32.08
N GLU A 541 27.40 -5.41 32.04
CA GLU A 541 28.80 -5.70 32.36
C GLU A 541 29.73 -5.57 31.14
N GLY A 542 29.15 -5.34 29.96
CA GLY A 542 29.84 -5.22 28.69
C GLY A 542 30.25 -3.79 28.33
N THR A 543 30.26 -3.50 27.04
CA THR A 543 30.56 -2.17 26.48
C THR A 543 29.32 -1.53 25.85
N ALA A 544 29.42 -0.28 25.41
CA ALA A 544 28.30 0.42 24.76
C ALA A 544 27.86 -0.23 23.43
N THR A 545 28.77 -0.88 22.71
CA THR A 545 28.55 -1.49 21.38
C THR A 545 28.58 -3.02 21.42
N ALA A 546 28.61 -3.62 22.61
CA ALA A 546 28.55 -5.05 22.85
C ALA A 546 28.12 -5.25 24.30
N TRP A 547 26.82 -5.35 24.51
CA TRP A 547 26.21 -5.54 25.83
C TRP A 547 26.54 -6.91 26.41
N ASP A 548 26.55 -6.98 27.74
CA ASP A 548 26.63 -8.23 28.50
C ASP A 548 25.66 -8.13 29.68
N PHE A 549 24.48 -8.74 29.50
CA PHE A 549 23.42 -8.77 30.49
C PHE A 549 23.30 -10.20 31.04
N ASP A 550 23.88 -10.47 32.22
CA ASP A 550 23.72 -11.76 32.88
C ASP A 550 22.35 -11.86 33.56
N THR A 551 21.44 -12.57 32.91
CA THR A 551 20.03 -12.70 33.33
C THR A 551 19.80 -13.69 34.47
N THR A 552 20.84 -14.39 34.94
CA THR A 552 20.68 -15.46 35.94
C THR A 552 20.81 -14.94 37.37
N LEU A 553 19.67 -14.71 38.02
CA LEU A 553 19.56 -14.30 39.43
C LEU A 553 19.90 -15.45 40.40
N THR A 554 20.79 -15.20 41.37
CA THR A 554 21.25 -16.21 42.35
C THR A 554 20.98 -15.79 43.80
N GLY A 555 20.43 -16.71 44.59
CA GLY A 555 20.20 -16.51 46.03
C GLY A 555 18.79 -16.01 46.35
N SER A 556 18.64 -15.40 47.53
CA SER A 556 17.35 -14.88 48.06
C SER A 556 17.46 -13.48 48.66
N THR A 557 18.55 -12.78 48.34
CA THR A 557 18.84 -11.42 48.82
C THR A 557 19.52 -10.63 47.71
N ILE A 558 19.08 -9.40 47.48
CA ILE A 558 19.86 -8.37 46.77
C ILE A 558 20.42 -7.42 47.82
N THR A 559 21.72 -7.13 47.77
CA THR A 559 22.34 -6.11 48.62
C THR A 559 22.54 -4.84 47.81
N PHE A 560 21.56 -3.94 47.89
CA PHE A 560 21.62 -2.63 47.25
C PHE A 560 22.62 -1.70 47.93
N SER A 561 23.24 -0.83 47.14
CA SER A 561 24.31 0.05 47.59
C SER A 561 23.86 1.08 48.62
N ALA A 562 22.63 1.61 48.49
CA ALA A 562 22.06 2.53 49.48
C ALA A 562 21.01 1.88 50.38
N ALA A 563 20.09 1.09 49.81
CA ALA A 563 19.03 0.45 50.57
C ALA A 563 19.53 -0.72 51.46
N GLY A 564 20.72 -1.26 51.18
CA GLY A 564 21.26 -2.41 51.91
C GLY A 564 20.62 -3.73 51.50
N ALA A 565 20.66 -4.71 52.40
CA ALA A 565 20.18 -6.07 52.12
C ALA A 565 18.65 -6.14 52.09
N VAL A 566 18.09 -6.50 50.94
CA VAL A 566 16.67 -6.73 50.71
C VAL A 566 16.46 -8.21 50.39
N ALA A 567 15.75 -8.90 51.28
CA ALA A 567 15.43 -10.32 51.09
C ALA A 567 14.20 -10.49 50.20
N PHE A 568 14.18 -11.55 49.39
CA PHE A 568 13.03 -11.91 48.57
C PHE A 568 12.71 -13.40 48.69
N SER A 569 11.44 -13.75 48.58
CA SER A 569 10.94 -15.13 48.71
C SER A 569 10.67 -15.82 47.37
N GLY A 570 10.68 -15.07 46.28
CA GLY A 570 10.45 -15.56 44.93
C GLY A 570 10.89 -14.54 43.89
N SER A 571 11.11 -15.02 42.67
CA SER A 571 11.41 -14.20 41.50
C SER A 571 10.74 -14.77 40.27
N THR A 572 10.42 -13.91 39.30
CA THR A 572 9.85 -14.30 38.01
C THR A 572 10.45 -13.42 36.91
N ALA A 573 10.91 -14.06 35.84
CA ALA A 573 11.38 -13.35 34.66
C ALA A 573 10.24 -12.54 34.05
N TYR A 574 10.54 -11.32 33.62
CA TYR A 574 9.58 -10.34 33.14
C TYR A 574 10.26 -9.52 32.04
N GLU A 575 9.59 -9.28 30.92
CA GLU A 575 10.09 -8.36 29.90
C GLU A 575 9.40 -6.99 30.11
N ASP A 576 10.21 -5.93 30.15
CA ASP A 576 9.69 -4.57 30.14
C ASP A 576 9.28 -4.19 28.72
N ASN A 577 7.98 -4.26 28.49
CA ASN A 577 7.34 -4.05 27.19
C ASN A 577 7.14 -2.58 26.83
N TYR A 578 7.45 -1.64 27.74
CA TYR A 578 7.45 -0.20 27.45
C TYR A 578 8.73 0.19 26.68
N LEU A 579 8.88 -0.36 25.47
CA LEU A 579 10.11 -0.29 24.68
C LEU A 579 9.99 0.65 23.47
N LEU A 580 8.82 0.87 22.90
CA LEU A 580 8.72 1.57 21.61
C LEU A 580 8.72 3.10 21.77
N GLN A 581 9.63 3.79 21.08
CA GLN A 581 9.72 5.25 21.01
C GLN A 581 9.02 5.79 19.76
N SER A 582 8.29 6.90 19.89
CA SER A 582 7.62 7.57 18.76
C SER A 582 6.77 6.63 17.89
N HIS A 583 6.13 5.64 18.53
CA HIS A 583 5.38 4.60 17.84
C HIS A 583 4.18 5.20 17.08
N ALA A 584 4.08 4.88 15.80
CA ALA A 584 2.98 5.28 14.93
C ALA A 584 2.54 4.10 14.07
N VAL A 585 1.23 3.91 13.97
CA VAL A 585 0.59 2.89 13.11
C VAL A 585 -0.51 3.56 12.30
N SER A 586 -0.62 3.22 11.02
CA SER A 586 -1.72 3.66 10.15
C SER A 586 -2.12 2.56 9.18
N VAL A 587 -3.38 2.57 8.77
CA VAL A 587 -3.97 1.56 7.87
C VAL A 587 -4.42 2.27 6.61
N TRP A 588 -4.10 1.71 5.44
CA TRP A 588 -4.35 2.33 4.14
C TRP A 588 -4.99 1.33 3.18
N LEU A 589 -5.74 1.85 2.23
CA LEU A 589 -6.30 1.11 1.10
C LEU A 589 -6.22 1.97 -0.15
N ASP A 590 -5.52 1.49 -1.18
CA ASP A 590 -5.33 2.19 -2.45
C ASP A 590 -4.84 3.64 -2.29
N GLY A 591 -3.94 3.87 -1.32
CA GLY A 591 -3.36 5.18 -1.02
C GLY A 591 -4.24 6.10 -0.15
N VAL A 592 -5.36 5.60 0.38
CA VAL A 592 -6.25 6.35 1.29
C VAL A 592 -6.20 5.74 2.69
N GLU A 593 -5.93 6.57 3.70
CA GLU A 593 -5.91 6.15 5.11
C GLU A 593 -7.32 5.80 5.62
N LEU A 594 -7.43 4.66 6.29
CA LEU A 594 -8.63 4.17 6.94
C LEU A 594 -8.60 4.59 8.42
N THR A 595 -9.41 5.57 8.78
CA THR A 595 -9.41 6.18 10.13
C THR A 595 -10.65 5.84 10.96
N ALA A 596 -11.55 5.01 10.43
CA ALA A 596 -12.78 4.60 11.09
C ALA A 596 -12.97 3.09 10.97
N ASP A 597 -13.65 2.52 11.95
CA ASP A 597 -14.13 1.15 11.88
C ASP A 597 -15.11 0.99 10.70
N GLY A 598 -15.03 -0.15 10.03
CA GLY A 598 -15.88 -0.41 8.87
C GLY A 598 -15.31 -1.47 7.94
N VAL A 599 -16.03 -1.65 6.82
CA VAL A 599 -15.66 -2.58 5.77
C VAL A 599 -15.33 -1.79 4.52
N TYR A 600 -14.15 -2.06 3.98
CA TYR A 600 -13.57 -1.37 2.84
C TYR A 600 -13.15 -2.40 1.79
N ARG A 601 -13.16 -2.02 0.51
CA ARG A 601 -12.76 -2.88 -0.61
C ARG A 601 -11.87 -2.10 -1.56
N GLY A 602 -10.81 -2.75 -2.05
CA GLY A 602 -9.80 -2.13 -2.91
C GLY A 602 -8.84 -3.16 -3.52
N TYR A 603 -7.70 -2.69 -4.02
CA TYR A 603 -6.70 -3.52 -4.69
C TYR A 603 -5.48 -3.83 -3.83
N ARG A 604 -5.06 -2.87 -2.99
CA ARG A 604 -3.92 -3.04 -2.09
C ARG A 604 -4.21 -2.40 -0.74
N ALA A 605 -4.24 -3.23 0.29
CA ALA A 605 -4.27 -2.76 1.67
C ALA A 605 -2.84 -2.64 2.20
N GLU A 606 -2.62 -1.72 3.13
CA GLU A 606 -1.31 -1.51 3.74
C GLU A 606 -1.46 -1.16 5.22
N VAL A 607 -0.63 -1.77 6.07
CA VAL A 607 -0.44 -1.36 7.46
C VAL A 607 0.98 -0.81 7.58
N GLN A 608 1.09 0.47 7.88
CA GLN A 608 2.37 1.14 8.10
C GLN A 608 2.62 1.28 9.59
N GLU A 609 3.82 0.93 10.03
CA GLU A 609 4.28 1.03 11.41
C GLU A 609 5.66 1.68 11.44
N SER A 610 5.91 2.57 12.40
CA SER A 610 7.24 3.11 12.65
C SER A 610 7.47 3.29 14.14
N TYR A 611 8.67 2.93 14.61
CA TYR A 611 9.10 3.16 15.99
C TYR A 611 10.61 3.10 16.13
N GLY A 612 11.13 3.77 17.16
CA GLY A 612 12.50 3.62 17.63
C GLY A 612 12.60 2.60 18.76
N ILE A 613 13.69 1.83 18.80
CA ILE A 613 14.04 0.98 19.94
C ILE A 613 15.14 1.71 20.74
N PRO A 614 14.94 2.00 22.04
CA PRO A 614 15.91 2.66 22.90
C PRO A 614 17.07 1.74 23.25
N ASN A 615 18.22 2.32 23.59
CA ASN A 615 19.38 1.60 24.12
C ASN A 615 19.18 1.29 25.63
N PRO A 616 18.98 0.02 26.04
CA PRO A 616 18.75 -0.31 27.45
C PRO A 616 19.95 -0.03 28.35
N ALA A 617 21.18 -0.12 27.83
CA ALA A 617 22.38 0.20 28.60
C ALA A 617 22.49 1.70 28.90
N ASP A 618 22.09 2.56 27.97
CA ASP A 618 21.96 4.00 28.23
C ASP A 618 20.86 4.25 29.25
N TRP A 619 19.66 3.69 29.06
CA TRP A 619 18.55 3.82 30.02
C TRP A 619 18.95 3.45 31.46
N LEU A 620 19.60 2.31 31.67
CA LEU A 620 20.10 1.90 32.99
C LEU A 620 21.10 2.92 33.56
N THR A 621 22.00 3.45 32.73
CA THR A 621 22.94 4.50 33.13
C THR A 621 22.22 5.77 33.58
N GLN A 622 21.17 6.17 32.85
CA GLN A 622 20.36 7.34 33.17
C GLN A 622 19.54 7.13 34.46
N LEU A 623 19.00 5.93 34.69
CA LEU A 623 18.30 5.59 35.93
C LEU A 623 19.23 5.68 37.14
N ILE A 624 20.42 5.10 37.05
CA ILE A 624 21.42 5.16 38.14
C ILE A 624 21.81 6.60 38.45
N ALA A 625 22.06 7.41 37.41
CA ALA A 625 22.40 8.82 37.57
C ALA A 625 21.23 9.67 38.11
N GLY A 626 20.00 9.29 37.78
CA GLY A 626 18.75 9.97 38.14
C GLY A 626 18.14 9.51 39.47
N LYS A 627 18.79 8.61 40.21
CA LYS A 627 18.30 8.12 41.51
C LYS A 627 17.90 9.27 42.44
N GLY A 628 16.75 9.12 43.10
CA GLY A 628 16.13 10.17 43.92
C GLY A 628 15.03 10.94 43.20
N ALA A 629 14.81 10.70 41.90
CA ALA A 629 13.70 11.27 41.16
C ALA A 629 12.35 10.74 41.68
N ALA A 630 11.35 11.63 41.79
CA ALA A 630 9.99 11.23 42.15
C ALA A 630 9.26 10.48 41.02
N SER A 631 9.75 10.63 39.79
CA SER A 631 9.25 9.96 38.59
C SER A 631 10.45 9.43 37.80
N PRO A 632 10.86 8.18 38.05
CA PRO A 632 11.95 7.54 37.32
C PRO A 632 11.67 7.47 35.82
N ARG A 633 12.73 7.47 35.02
CA ARG A 633 12.63 7.48 33.57
C ARG A 633 12.20 6.10 33.04
N LEU A 634 11.18 6.06 32.20
CA LEU A 634 10.75 4.83 31.51
C LEU A 634 11.73 4.47 30.40
N LEU A 635 11.76 3.19 29.99
CA LEU A 635 12.62 2.74 28.89
C LEU A 635 12.24 3.39 27.55
N SER A 636 10.95 3.53 27.25
CA SER A 636 10.41 4.22 26.07
C SER A 636 10.49 5.74 26.10
N ASP A 637 11.09 6.36 27.13
CA ASP A 637 11.23 7.82 27.19
C ASP A 637 12.07 8.32 26.01
N SER A 638 11.57 9.33 25.28
CA SER A 638 12.21 9.88 24.09
C SER A 638 13.58 10.55 24.37
N GLN A 639 13.94 10.76 25.63
CA GLN A 639 15.26 11.24 26.03
C GLN A 639 16.31 10.12 26.13
N ASN A 640 15.90 8.85 26.23
CA ASN A 640 16.82 7.73 26.10
C ASN A 640 17.29 7.67 24.65
N ALA A 641 18.58 7.42 24.45
CA ALA A 641 19.11 7.39 23.09
C ALA A 641 18.51 6.23 22.29
N THR A 642 17.96 6.52 21.12
CA THR A 642 17.49 5.51 20.16
C THR A 642 18.67 4.70 19.65
N HIS A 643 18.51 3.37 19.62
CA HIS A 643 19.49 2.43 19.12
C HIS A 643 19.27 2.14 17.64
N VAL A 644 18.04 1.77 17.29
CA VAL A 644 17.61 1.57 15.90
C VAL A 644 16.25 2.23 15.68
N ASP A 645 16.04 2.74 14.48
CA ASP A 645 14.74 3.24 14.01
C ASP A 645 14.22 2.31 12.93
N LEU A 646 12.95 1.90 13.08
CA LEU A 646 12.30 0.97 12.18
C LEU A 646 11.15 1.67 11.46
N SER A 647 11.02 1.42 10.16
CA SER A 647 9.87 1.80 9.36
C SER A 647 9.43 0.59 8.56
N ILE A 648 8.19 0.15 8.78
CA ILE A 648 7.66 -1.11 8.30
C ILE A 648 6.36 -0.85 7.55
N SER A 649 6.23 -1.42 6.36
CA SER A 649 5.00 -1.41 5.58
C SER A 649 4.62 -2.84 5.21
N TYR A 650 3.49 -3.30 5.74
CA TYR A 650 2.87 -4.58 5.43
C TYR A 650 1.82 -4.38 4.36
N GLN A 651 2.12 -4.74 3.11
CA GLN A 651 1.24 -4.58 1.96
C GLN A 651 0.57 -5.91 1.59
N PHE A 652 -0.74 -5.87 1.39
CA PHE A 652 -1.57 -7.02 1.07
C PHE A 652 -2.16 -6.83 -0.32
N GLY A 653 -1.75 -7.70 -1.25
CA GLY A 653 -2.04 -7.56 -2.67
C GLY A 653 -3.22 -8.38 -3.18
N ARG A 654 -3.50 -8.18 -4.47
CA ARG A 654 -4.61 -8.80 -5.21
C ARG A 654 -4.42 -10.28 -5.54
N PHE A 655 -3.24 -10.84 -5.34
CA PHE A 655 -2.95 -12.25 -5.60
C PHE A 655 -2.90 -13.09 -4.31
N GLY A 656 -3.26 -12.53 -3.14
CA GLY A 656 -3.20 -13.22 -1.85
C GLY A 656 -1.82 -13.16 -1.17
N GLU A 657 -0.88 -12.44 -1.78
CA GLU A 657 0.45 -12.16 -1.26
C GLU A 657 0.42 -11.09 -0.16
N MET A 658 1.40 -11.17 0.73
CA MET A 658 1.77 -10.10 1.63
C MET A 658 3.23 -9.76 1.40
N VAL A 659 3.53 -8.49 1.14
CA VAL A 659 4.88 -7.95 0.97
C VAL A 659 5.20 -7.05 2.15
N THR A 660 6.37 -7.23 2.75
CA THR A 660 6.85 -6.42 3.87
C THR A 660 8.03 -5.61 3.40
N TYR A 661 7.91 -4.28 3.45
CA TYR A 661 9.02 -3.36 3.32
C TYR A 661 9.49 -2.99 4.72
N PHE A 662 10.71 -3.36 5.07
CA PHE A 662 11.27 -3.17 6.40
C PHE A 662 12.57 -2.40 6.28
N ASP A 663 12.52 -1.11 6.59
CA ASP A 663 13.69 -0.26 6.74
C ASP A 663 14.20 -0.35 8.18
N HIS A 664 15.48 -0.70 8.32
CA HIS A 664 16.18 -0.82 9.60
C HIS A 664 17.38 0.13 9.61
N TYR A 665 17.21 1.26 10.29
CA TYR A 665 18.23 2.29 10.44
C TYR A 665 18.99 2.15 11.76
N VAL A 666 20.31 2.08 11.69
CA VAL A 666 21.20 1.94 12.84
C VAL A 666 21.58 3.31 13.39
N ALA A 667 20.89 3.79 14.41
CA ALA A 667 21.24 5.04 15.08
C ALA A 667 22.52 4.88 15.94
N GLN A 668 22.74 3.71 16.53
CA GLN A 668 23.93 3.37 17.31
C GLN A 668 24.48 2.00 16.92
N GLY A 669 25.81 1.90 16.81
CA GLY A 669 26.46 0.64 16.44
C GLY A 669 26.25 -0.47 17.46
N TYR A 670 26.14 -1.71 16.98
CA TYR A 670 25.99 -2.91 17.80
C TYR A 670 26.78 -4.09 17.22
N ALA A 671 27.08 -5.08 18.05
CA ALA A 671 27.77 -6.31 17.66
C ALA A 671 26.84 -7.28 16.92
N ARG A 672 27.35 -7.87 15.83
CA ARG A 672 26.73 -8.97 15.07
C ARG A 672 27.40 -10.33 15.36
N THR A 673 28.12 -10.43 16.49
CA THR A 673 28.86 -11.63 16.87
C THR A 673 27.99 -12.61 17.65
N GLY A 674 28.35 -13.89 17.63
CA GLY A 674 27.57 -14.93 18.31
C GLY A 674 26.34 -15.31 17.48
N ASP A 675 25.15 -15.22 18.07
CA ASP A 675 23.87 -15.50 17.41
C ASP A 675 23.20 -14.24 16.84
N GLY A 676 23.87 -13.08 16.91
CA GLY A 676 23.38 -11.79 16.47
C GLY A 676 23.09 -11.74 14.97
N TYR A 677 21.83 -11.49 14.62
CA TYR A 677 21.37 -11.36 13.24
C TYR A 677 20.09 -10.52 13.17
N TRP A 678 19.80 -10.00 11.99
CA TRP A 678 18.53 -9.41 11.65
C TRP A 678 17.95 -10.10 10.41
N GLY A 679 16.63 -10.28 10.37
CA GLY A 679 15.95 -11.01 9.31
C GLY A 679 14.66 -10.38 8.80
N ALA A 680 14.16 -9.31 9.42
CA ALA A 680 12.88 -8.66 9.10
C ALA A 680 11.62 -9.57 9.11
N GLN A 681 11.77 -10.88 9.32
CA GLN A 681 10.70 -11.87 9.25
C GLN A 681 10.84 -12.93 10.33
N GLN A 682 9.71 -13.35 10.86
CA GLN A 682 9.57 -14.50 11.73
C GLN A 682 8.24 -15.17 11.41
N TRP A 683 8.23 -16.50 11.25
CA TRP A 683 7.00 -17.23 10.97
C TRP A 683 6.79 -18.38 11.95
N LEU A 684 5.59 -18.46 12.49
CA LEU A 684 5.17 -19.63 13.24
C LEU A 684 5.07 -20.86 12.34
N VAL A 685 5.10 -22.03 12.96
CA VAL A 685 4.80 -23.29 12.26
C VAL A 685 3.39 -23.24 11.67
N LEU A 686 3.24 -23.74 10.43
CA LEU A 686 1.95 -23.97 9.79
C LEU A 686 0.94 -24.66 10.72
N PHE A 687 -0.35 -24.32 10.55
CA PHE A 687 -1.40 -24.89 11.39
C PHE A 687 -1.55 -26.40 11.14
N ARG A 688 -1.71 -27.17 12.21
CA ARG A 688 -2.00 -28.61 12.18
C ARG A 688 -3.42 -28.84 12.68
N ARG A 689 -4.23 -29.60 11.95
CA ARG A 689 -5.57 -29.95 12.44
C ARG A 689 -5.47 -30.91 13.62
N SER A 690 -6.17 -30.56 14.70
CA SER A 690 -6.17 -31.38 15.91
C SER A 690 -6.75 -32.77 15.62
N GLY A 691 -6.05 -33.82 16.04
CA GLY A 691 -6.49 -35.21 15.90
C GLY A 691 -6.44 -35.80 14.47
N SER A 692 -5.97 -35.06 13.46
CA SER A 692 -5.91 -35.55 12.08
C SER A 692 -4.62 -36.32 11.73
N GLY A 693 -3.57 -36.15 12.53
CA GLY A 693 -2.23 -36.65 12.21
C GLY A 693 -1.56 -35.88 11.06
N ASP A 694 -1.98 -34.63 10.82
CA ASP A 694 -1.35 -33.77 9.83
C ASP A 694 0.13 -33.52 10.20
N ARG A 695 1.00 -33.61 9.20
CA ARG A 695 2.45 -33.42 9.33
C ARG A 695 2.87 -32.13 8.65
N ILE A 696 3.98 -31.56 9.14
CA ILE A 696 4.58 -30.37 8.54
C ILE A 696 5.89 -30.77 7.90
N ASN A 697 6.02 -30.40 6.64
CA ASN A 697 7.23 -30.59 5.85
C ASN A 697 7.86 -29.23 5.55
N GLN A 698 9.19 -29.22 5.46
CA GLN A 698 9.97 -28.07 5.06
C GLN A 698 10.62 -28.32 3.69
N TYR A 699 10.53 -27.32 2.83
CA TYR A 699 11.23 -27.28 1.55
C TYR A 699 12.17 -26.08 1.49
N ILE A 700 13.38 -26.33 0.99
CA ILE A 700 14.40 -25.33 0.70
C ILE A 700 15.06 -25.71 -0.63
N PRO A 701 15.02 -24.85 -1.66
CA PRO A 701 15.62 -25.15 -2.95
C PRO A 701 17.15 -25.15 -2.88
N ASP A 702 17.77 -25.83 -3.85
CA ASP A 702 19.21 -25.80 -4.14
C ASP A 702 20.15 -26.08 -2.96
N LEU A 703 19.79 -27.01 -2.08
CA LEU A 703 20.74 -27.52 -1.10
C LEU A 703 21.62 -28.62 -1.68
N SER A 704 22.90 -28.61 -1.29
CA SER A 704 23.91 -29.57 -1.75
C SER A 704 23.84 -30.95 -1.06
N GLY A 705 22.99 -31.07 -0.02
CA GLY A 705 22.80 -32.30 0.75
C GLY A 705 21.91 -32.09 1.98
N THR A 706 22.08 -32.97 2.98
CA THR A 706 21.29 -32.93 4.22
C THR A 706 21.83 -31.91 5.22
N VAL A 707 20.94 -31.16 5.86
CA VAL A 707 21.26 -30.18 6.90
C VAL A 707 20.54 -30.57 8.19
N GLY A 708 21.27 -30.67 9.31
CA GLY A 708 20.68 -31.11 10.58
C GLY A 708 20.07 -32.53 10.56
N GLY A 709 20.43 -33.37 9.58
CA GLY A 709 19.86 -34.70 9.37
C GLY A 709 18.62 -34.73 8.46
N TYR A 710 18.19 -33.59 7.92
CA TYR A 710 17.06 -33.46 7.01
C TYR A 710 17.50 -33.20 5.58
N ASP A 711 16.80 -33.78 4.62
CA ASP A 711 16.94 -33.47 3.20
C ASP A 711 15.85 -32.48 2.77
N PHE A 712 16.09 -31.19 3.00
CA PHE A 712 15.06 -30.17 2.75
C PHE A 712 14.75 -29.95 1.26
N SER A 713 15.71 -30.20 0.35
CA SER A 713 15.45 -30.12 -1.09
C SER A 713 14.52 -31.25 -1.56
N ALA A 714 14.43 -32.35 -0.79
CA ALA A 714 13.49 -33.44 -0.96
C ALA A 714 12.21 -33.34 -0.09
N ILE A 715 11.85 -32.15 0.39
CA ILE A 715 10.59 -31.89 1.14
C ILE A 715 10.54 -32.67 2.46
N ALA A 716 11.52 -32.42 3.34
CA ALA A 716 11.70 -33.14 4.60
C ALA A 716 10.50 -32.98 5.56
N ASP A 717 10.07 -34.08 6.16
CA ASP A 717 9.14 -34.08 7.30
C ASP A 717 9.90 -33.62 8.56
N ILE A 718 9.42 -32.56 9.21
CA ILE A 718 10.09 -31.95 10.37
C ILE A 718 9.38 -32.25 11.70
N GLU A 719 8.34 -33.10 11.72
CA GLU A 719 7.52 -33.37 12.93
C GLU A 719 8.33 -33.86 14.15
N SER A 720 9.47 -34.51 13.91
CA SER A 720 10.35 -35.03 14.97
C SER A 720 11.50 -34.08 15.31
N ASN A 721 11.40 -32.79 14.95
CA ASN A 721 12.49 -31.86 15.21
C ASN A 721 12.70 -31.66 16.71
N SER A 722 13.88 -32.06 17.20
CA SER A 722 14.22 -32.02 18.63
C SER A 722 15.25 -30.94 18.97
N SER A 723 15.84 -30.30 17.96
CA SER A 723 16.85 -29.26 18.10
C SER A 723 16.66 -28.20 17.03
N SER A 724 17.21 -27.01 17.26
CA SER A 724 17.25 -26.01 16.21
C SER A 724 18.20 -26.45 15.08
N VAL A 725 17.83 -26.14 13.83
CA VAL A 725 18.60 -26.43 12.63
C VAL A 725 18.95 -25.12 11.95
N ASN A 726 20.25 -24.84 11.83
CA ASN A 726 20.76 -23.72 11.05
C ASN A 726 21.09 -24.19 9.65
N VAL A 727 20.54 -23.50 8.65
CA VAL A 727 20.91 -23.66 7.24
C VAL A 727 21.83 -22.51 6.88
N MET A 728 23.03 -22.85 6.41
CA MET A 728 24.09 -21.90 6.10
C MET A 728 24.18 -21.67 4.58
N ALA A 729 24.79 -20.57 4.16
CA ALA A 729 25.07 -20.30 2.75
C ALA A 729 25.95 -21.40 2.16
N SER A 730 26.88 -21.95 2.95
CA SER A 730 27.71 -23.09 2.57
C SER A 730 26.95 -24.40 2.30
N ASP A 731 25.70 -24.52 2.77
CA ASP A 731 24.86 -25.69 2.50
C ASP A 731 24.19 -25.61 1.12
N CYS A 732 24.12 -24.41 0.53
CA CYS A 732 23.59 -24.19 -0.81
C CYS A 732 24.53 -24.74 -1.90
N VAL A 733 23.97 -25.17 -3.02
CA VAL A 733 24.72 -25.58 -4.22
C VAL A 733 25.61 -24.44 -4.73
N ASP A 734 25.12 -23.20 -4.63
CA ASP A 734 25.89 -21.99 -4.91
C ASP A 734 25.88 -21.07 -3.68
N PRO A 735 26.93 -21.09 -2.83
CA PRO A 735 27.03 -20.20 -1.68
C PRO A 735 27.10 -18.71 -2.03
N SER A 736 27.45 -18.35 -3.26
CA SER A 736 27.42 -16.95 -3.73
C SER A 736 26.04 -16.49 -4.19
N ASN A 737 25.08 -17.42 -4.24
CA ASN A 737 23.68 -17.17 -4.55
C ASN A 737 22.79 -17.99 -3.62
N PRO A 738 22.85 -17.73 -2.30
CA PRO A 738 22.13 -18.53 -1.32
C PRO A 738 20.63 -18.54 -1.57
N ALA A 739 19.96 -19.62 -1.14
CA ALA A 739 18.51 -19.72 -1.22
C ALA A 739 17.83 -18.49 -0.57
N SER A 740 16.82 -17.96 -1.25
CA SER A 740 16.12 -16.72 -0.87
C SER A 740 14.62 -16.91 -0.67
N HIS A 741 14.10 -18.10 -0.97
CA HIS A 741 12.73 -18.50 -0.74
C HIS A 741 12.66 -19.89 -0.14
N PHE A 742 11.61 -20.12 0.62
CA PHE A 742 11.39 -21.31 1.43
C PHE A 742 9.90 -21.65 1.45
N ALA A 743 9.55 -22.90 1.77
CA ALA A 743 8.16 -23.27 1.95
C ALA A 743 7.96 -24.25 3.10
N GLN A 744 6.92 -24.02 3.90
CA GLN A 744 6.32 -25.05 4.75
C GLN A 744 5.10 -25.65 4.04
N ILE A 745 4.91 -26.95 4.20
CA ILE A 745 3.81 -27.69 3.56
C ILE A 745 3.11 -28.55 4.61
N CYS A 746 1.80 -28.39 4.75
CA CYS A 746 0.98 -29.29 5.55
C CYS A 746 0.59 -30.50 4.71
N LYS A 747 0.83 -31.71 5.22
CA LYS A 747 0.43 -32.99 4.60
C LYS A 747 -0.47 -33.78 5.54
N THR A 748 -1.34 -34.63 5.01
CA THR A 748 -2.08 -35.62 5.79
C THR A 748 -1.12 -36.65 6.39
N SER A 749 -1.58 -37.44 7.35
CA SER A 749 -0.84 -38.61 7.85
C SER A 749 -0.50 -39.63 6.76
N GLY A 750 -1.26 -39.63 5.65
CA GLY A 750 -1.03 -40.48 4.47
C GLY A 750 -0.01 -39.91 3.48
N GLY A 751 0.43 -38.66 3.66
CA GLY A 751 1.39 -37.97 2.80
C GLY A 751 0.77 -37.05 1.74
N ASP A 752 -0.56 -36.97 1.65
CA ASP A 752 -1.24 -36.10 0.69
C ASP A 752 -1.11 -34.63 1.10
N PRO A 753 -0.69 -33.72 0.21
CA PRO A 753 -0.53 -32.32 0.56
C PRO A 753 -1.90 -31.63 0.73
N ARG A 754 -1.95 -30.61 1.59
CA ARG A 754 -3.16 -29.83 1.88
C ARG A 754 -3.02 -28.37 1.50
N TRP A 755 -2.11 -27.66 2.16
CA TRP A 755 -1.81 -26.26 1.89
C TRP A 755 -0.34 -25.99 2.13
N GLY A 756 0.15 -24.96 1.46
CA GLY A 756 1.52 -24.48 1.58
C GLY A 756 1.58 -23.04 2.08
N PHE A 757 2.74 -22.68 2.60
CA PHE A 757 3.11 -21.32 2.95
C PHE A 757 4.53 -21.07 2.47
N ALA A 758 4.66 -20.17 1.49
CA ALA A 758 5.92 -19.81 0.88
C ALA A 758 6.29 -18.41 1.32
N TYR A 759 7.57 -18.19 1.57
CA TYR A 759 8.10 -16.93 2.05
C TYR A 759 9.54 -16.74 1.60
N GLY A 760 9.97 -15.49 1.50
CA GLY A 760 11.32 -15.17 1.09
C GLY A 760 11.59 -13.68 0.94
N TYR A 761 12.71 -13.37 0.28
CA TYR A 761 13.13 -12.01 -0.05
C TYR A 761 12.94 -11.72 -1.54
N ALA A 762 12.64 -10.46 -1.86
CA ALA A 762 12.57 -10.00 -3.24
C ALA A 762 13.97 -9.96 -3.86
N ARG A 763 14.16 -10.62 -5.01
CA ARG A 763 15.49 -10.75 -5.63
C ARG A 763 15.96 -9.55 -6.46
N HIS A 764 15.13 -8.51 -6.60
CA HIS A 764 15.45 -7.31 -7.37
C HIS A 764 15.75 -6.07 -6.51
N VAL A 765 15.51 -6.13 -5.19
CA VAL A 765 15.60 -4.96 -4.30
C VAL A 765 16.08 -5.34 -2.89
N GLY A 766 16.74 -4.40 -2.22
CA GLY A 766 17.17 -4.55 -0.83
C GLY A 766 18.16 -5.70 -0.60
N ILE A 767 18.11 -6.27 0.60
CA ILE A 767 18.98 -7.39 1.00
C ILE A 767 18.69 -8.71 0.27
N GLY A 768 17.60 -8.78 -0.51
CA GLY A 768 17.24 -9.98 -1.27
C GLY A 768 17.97 -10.09 -2.61
N VAL A 769 18.59 -9.02 -3.11
CA VAL A 769 19.40 -9.03 -4.34
C VAL A 769 20.56 -10.02 -4.17
N PRO A 770 20.74 -11.01 -5.06
CA PRO A 770 21.73 -12.09 -4.91
C PRO A 770 23.13 -11.64 -4.49
N ALA A 771 23.70 -10.68 -5.23
CA ALA A 771 25.05 -10.17 -4.96
C ALA A 771 25.16 -9.45 -3.61
N THR A 772 24.09 -8.75 -3.20
CA THR A 772 24.02 -8.08 -1.90
C THR A 772 23.87 -9.12 -0.78
N ARG A 773 22.91 -10.03 -0.92
CA ARG A 773 22.60 -11.09 0.03
C ARG A 773 23.83 -11.92 0.40
N ALA A 774 24.60 -12.34 -0.62
CA ALA A 774 25.81 -13.14 -0.43
C ALA A 774 26.91 -12.45 0.40
N THR A 775 26.84 -11.12 0.58
CA THR A 775 27.77 -10.36 1.43
C THR A 775 27.22 -10.03 2.82
N LEU A 776 25.95 -10.34 3.08
CA LEU A 776 25.25 -9.92 4.29
C LEU A 776 24.91 -11.06 5.23
N VAL A 777 24.70 -12.28 4.71
CA VAL A 777 24.20 -13.40 5.50
C VAL A 777 24.95 -14.70 5.21
N ASP A 778 25.39 -15.37 6.27
CA ASP A 778 25.83 -16.76 6.23
C ASP A 778 24.72 -17.71 6.71
N ARG A 779 24.01 -17.40 7.81
CA ARG A 779 22.89 -18.23 8.31
C ARG A 779 21.58 -17.84 7.62
N ILE A 780 21.26 -18.48 6.50
CA ILE A 780 20.13 -18.10 5.63
C ILE A 780 18.75 -18.44 6.20
N LEU A 781 18.66 -19.45 7.08
CA LEU A 781 17.44 -19.84 7.78
C LEU A 781 17.78 -20.56 9.08
N ASN A 782 17.13 -20.19 10.17
CA ASN A 782 17.03 -21.01 11.37
C ASN A 782 15.63 -21.63 11.47
N ILE A 783 15.59 -22.94 11.70
CA ILE A 783 14.37 -23.69 12.04
C ILE A 783 14.48 -24.04 13.51
N SER A 784 13.57 -23.54 14.35
CA SER A 784 13.60 -23.86 15.79
C SER A 784 13.22 -25.32 16.08
N ASN A 785 13.50 -25.78 17.29
CA ASN A 785 13.04 -27.07 17.81
C ASN A 785 11.49 -27.16 17.97
N VAL A 786 10.78 -26.05 17.80
CA VAL A 786 9.32 -25.98 17.70
C VAL A 786 8.86 -25.59 16.29
N GLU A 787 9.77 -25.70 15.31
CA GLU A 787 9.51 -25.57 13.87
C GLU A 787 9.09 -24.18 13.39
N LYS A 788 9.23 -23.15 14.24
CA LYS A 788 9.23 -21.74 13.81
C LYS A 788 10.38 -21.47 12.85
N GLN A 789 10.14 -20.56 11.92
CA GLN A 789 11.03 -20.21 10.82
C GLN A 789 11.59 -18.80 11.03
N TYR A 790 12.91 -18.69 10.92
CA TYR A 790 13.65 -17.44 11.11
C TYR A 790 14.59 -17.20 9.92
N PRO A 791 14.09 -16.64 8.80
CA PRO A 791 14.92 -16.29 7.66
C PRO A 791 16.03 -15.31 8.05
N GLY A 792 17.27 -15.59 7.64
CA GLY A 792 18.40 -14.68 7.85
C GLY A 792 18.45 -13.59 6.78
N GLY A 793 18.74 -12.36 7.21
CA GLY A 793 18.89 -11.19 6.35
C GLY A 793 20.29 -10.59 6.41
N VAL A 794 20.74 -10.25 7.61
CA VAL A 794 22.06 -9.67 7.91
C VAL A 794 22.61 -10.32 9.18
N ASP A 795 23.83 -10.86 9.13
CA ASP A 795 24.53 -11.42 10.30
C ASP A 795 26.02 -11.02 10.30
N GLY A 796 26.85 -11.77 11.02
CA GLY A 796 28.29 -11.53 11.10
C GLY A 796 29.03 -11.53 9.75
N GLU A 797 28.43 -12.06 8.68
CA GLU A 797 28.99 -12.01 7.31
C GLU A 797 29.08 -10.57 6.79
N ALA A 798 28.13 -9.70 7.18
CA ALA A 798 28.18 -8.26 6.92
C ALA A 798 29.27 -7.51 7.72
N GLY A 799 30.05 -8.25 8.53
CA GLY A 799 31.04 -7.72 9.47
C GLY A 799 30.60 -7.88 10.93
N ALA A 800 31.59 -7.96 11.83
CA ALA A 800 31.35 -8.25 13.26
C ALA A 800 30.56 -7.17 14.01
N THR A 801 30.38 -5.97 13.45
CA THR A 801 29.66 -4.85 14.07
C THR A 801 28.88 -4.06 13.02
N ALA A 802 27.65 -3.70 13.34
CA ALA A 802 26.90 -2.66 12.65
C ALA A 802 27.45 -1.27 12.99
N SER A 803 27.53 -0.38 11.99
CA SER A 803 27.99 0.99 12.18
C SER A 803 26.81 1.96 12.34
N ALA A 804 26.97 3.01 13.15
CA ALA A 804 25.97 4.08 13.19
C ALA A 804 25.83 4.74 11.80
N GLY A 805 24.59 4.99 11.37
CA GLY A 805 24.23 5.47 10.04
C GLY A 805 24.07 4.39 8.98
N GLU A 806 24.30 3.12 9.32
CA GLU A 806 24.01 2.00 8.42
C GLU A 806 22.49 1.83 8.27
N ASN A 807 22.02 1.54 7.05
CA ASN A 807 20.61 1.30 6.76
C ASN A 807 20.47 0.03 5.91
N HIS A 808 19.50 -0.81 6.26
CA HIS A 808 19.14 -1.99 5.49
C HIS A 808 17.66 -1.97 5.12
N LEU A 809 17.38 -2.19 3.84
CA LEU A 809 16.02 -2.43 3.36
C LEU A 809 15.83 -3.92 3.12
N ALA A 810 14.92 -4.53 3.85
CA ALA A 810 14.40 -5.86 3.54
C ALA A 810 13.04 -5.74 2.86
N VAL A 811 12.96 -6.25 1.64
CA VAL A 811 11.68 -6.44 0.95
C VAL A 811 11.39 -7.92 0.95
N CYS A 812 10.47 -8.32 1.80
CA CYS A 812 10.12 -9.70 2.00
C CYS A 812 8.72 -9.99 1.48
N TRP A 813 8.44 -11.25 1.16
CA TRP A 813 7.12 -11.68 0.71
C TRP A 813 6.72 -12.98 1.38
N ASN A 814 5.41 -13.19 1.49
CA ASN A 814 4.83 -14.47 1.86
C ASN A 814 3.46 -14.67 1.22
N GLN A 815 3.08 -15.93 0.97
CA GLN A 815 1.81 -16.28 0.37
C GLN A 815 1.39 -17.69 0.81
N TYR A 816 0.12 -17.81 1.20
CA TYR A 816 -0.52 -19.10 1.42
C TYR A 816 -1.14 -19.58 0.12
N TYR A 817 -1.09 -20.88 -0.15
CA TYR A 817 -1.63 -21.46 -1.39
C TYR A 817 -2.19 -22.85 -1.15
N ASP A 818 -3.11 -23.25 -2.02
CA ASP A 818 -3.68 -24.59 -2.01
C ASP A 818 -2.73 -25.57 -2.68
N MET A 819 -2.54 -26.73 -2.05
CA MET A 819 -1.68 -27.78 -2.55
C MET A 819 -2.44 -29.03 -2.97
N ALA A 820 -3.75 -29.13 -2.68
CA ALA A 820 -4.56 -30.30 -2.97
C ALA A 820 -4.60 -30.60 -4.48
N ASP A 821 -4.65 -29.55 -5.29
CA ASP A 821 -4.71 -29.64 -6.76
C ASP A 821 -3.34 -29.53 -7.44
N ASN A 822 -2.26 -29.30 -6.68
CA ASN A 822 -0.97 -28.90 -7.23
C ASN A 822 0.22 -29.68 -6.64
N GLN A 823 0.14 -31.02 -6.67
CA GLN A 823 1.07 -31.91 -5.97
C GLN A 823 2.51 -31.90 -6.52
N GLU A 824 2.71 -31.43 -7.74
CA GLU A 824 4.00 -31.36 -8.43
C GLU A 824 4.80 -30.11 -8.09
N TYR A 825 4.21 -29.15 -7.39
CA TYR A 825 4.79 -27.82 -7.16
C TYR A 825 4.98 -27.56 -5.68
N THR A 826 6.20 -27.28 -5.25
CA THR A 826 6.44 -26.83 -3.87
C THR A 826 6.26 -25.34 -3.71
N CYS A 827 6.49 -24.56 -4.77
CA CYS A 827 6.14 -23.15 -4.88
C CYS A 827 5.52 -22.88 -6.25
N ASN A 828 4.48 -22.05 -6.28
CA ASN A 828 3.86 -21.51 -7.50
C ASN A 828 3.22 -20.17 -7.14
N ASN A 829 4.07 -19.21 -6.77
CA ASN A 829 3.67 -18.00 -6.07
C ASN A 829 3.88 -16.78 -6.97
N VAL A 830 2.84 -15.97 -7.13
CA VAL A 830 2.89 -14.70 -7.88
C VAL A 830 2.73 -13.56 -6.89
N VAL A 831 3.72 -12.66 -6.86
CA VAL A 831 3.85 -11.58 -5.88
C VAL A 831 4.06 -10.26 -6.61
N GLU A 832 3.21 -9.26 -6.35
CA GLU A 832 3.32 -7.92 -6.89
C GLU A 832 3.96 -6.95 -5.89
N PHE A 833 5.03 -6.28 -6.30
CA PHE A 833 5.77 -5.31 -5.50
C PHE A 833 5.27 -3.88 -5.74
N ALA A 834 5.57 -2.96 -4.84
CA ALA A 834 5.13 -1.56 -4.88
C ALA A 834 5.64 -0.77 -6.09
N ASP A 835 6.75 -1.20 -6.70
CA ASP A 835 7.30 -0.61 -7.93
C ASP A 835 6.58 -1.11 -9.20
N GLY A 836 5.58 -1.98 -9.05
CA GLY A 836 4.84 -2.61 -10.15
C GLY A 836 5.52 -3.85 -10.73
N THR A 837 6.72 -4.21 -10.25
CA THR A 837 7.37 -5.47 -10.63
C THR A 837 6.55 -6.64 -10.09
N VAL A 838 6.40 -7.70 -10.88
CA VAL A 838 5.80 -8.96 -10.42
C VAL A 838 6.83 -10.07 -10.48
N HIS A 839 6.96 -10.86 -9.42
CA HIS A 839 7.73 -12.10 -9.45
C HIS A 839 6.81 -13.32 -9.44
N TRP A 840 7.10 -14.26 -10.33
CA TRP A 840 6.59 -15.62 -10.27
C TRP A 840 7.71 -16.56 -9.81
N THR A 841 7.62 -17.01 -8.55
CA THR A 841 8.53 -17.99 -7.96
C THR A 841 7.91 -19.38 -8.10
N ILE A 842 8.59 -20.27 -8.81
CA ILE A 842 8.09 -21.61 -9.13
C ILE A 842 9.17 -22.68 -8.91
N ASP A 843 8.78 -23.76 -8.23
CA ASP A 843 9.60 -24.95 -8.01
C ASP A 843 8.78 -26.20 -8.37
N ILE A 844 9.23 -26.95 -9.39
CA ILE A 844 8.53 -28.08 -10.00
C ILE A 844 9.34 -29.36 -9.75
N HIS A 845 8.69 -30.41 -9.25
CA HIS A 845 9.28 -31.73 -8.98
C HIS A 845 8.88 -32.76 -10.05
N ASP A 846 8.94 -32.34 -11.32
CA ASP A 846 8.69 -33.18 -12.48
C ASP A 846 9.53 -32.74 -13.69
N THR A 847 9.55 -33.55 -14.75
CA THR A 847 10.13 -33.23 -16.05
C THR A 847 9.05 -32.76 -17.02
N LEU A 848 9.08 -31.48 -17.36
CA LEU A 848 8.16 -30.85 -18.30
C LEU A 848 8.86 -30.58 -19.64
N ASP A 849 8.16 -30.79 -20.76
CA ASP A 849 8.64 -30.45 -22.10
C ASP A 849 7.67 -29.49 -22.82
N GLY A 850 7.94 -28.19 -22.72
CA GLY A 850 7.19 -27.14 -23.41
C GLY A 850 5.72 -27.08 -22.98
N VAL A 851 5.46 -27.28 -21.69
CA VAL A 851 4.13 -27.29 -21.06
C VAL A 851 3.69 -25.87 -20.76
N TRP A 852 2.40 -25.57 -20.95
CA TRP A 852 1.81 -24.30 -20.52
C TRP A 852 1.37 -24.41 -19.06
N ILE A 853 1.89 -23.52 -18.22
CA ILE A 853 1.43 -23.35 -16.85
C ILE A 853 0.59 -22.08 -16.81
N ASN A 854 -0.65 -22.23 -16.35
CA ASN A 854 -1.56 -21.13 -16.12
C ASN A 854 -1.76 -20.96 -14.61
N HIS A 855 -1.52 -19.75 -14.12
CA HIS A 855 -1.78 -19.34 -12.75
C HIS A 855 -2.88 -18.29 -12.77
N ASP A 856 -3.79 -18.27 -11.79
CA ASP A 856 -4.93 -17.37 -11.80
C ASP A 856 -4.54 -15.89 -11.88
N ALA A 857 -3.42 -15.52 -11.26
CA ALA A 857 -2.85 -14.18 -11.36
C ALA A 857 -2.49 -13.76 -12.80
N PHE A 858 -2.17 -14.70 -13.69
CA PHE A 858 -1.73 -14.40 -15.06
C PHE A 858 -2.82 -13.74 -15.91
N LYS A 859 -4.11 -13.90 -15.55
CA LYS A 859 -5.19 -13.18 -16.25
C LYS A 859 -5.05 -11.66 -16.15
N TYR A 860 -4.41 -11.16 -15.09
CA TYR A 860 -4.14 -9.73 -14.87
C TYR A 860 -2.83 -9.26 -15.50
N LEU A 861 -2.01 -10.18 -16.02
CA LEU A 861 -0.67 -9.92 -16.53
C LEU A 861 -0.53 -10.22 -18.02
N ILE A 862 -1.63 -10.54 -18.72
CA ILE A 862 -1.61 -10.86 -20.15
C ILE A 862 -0.94 -9.71 -20.94
N GLY A 863 0.01 -10.07 -21.80
CA GLY A 863 0.79 -9.12 -22.60
C GLY A 863 2.05 -8.57 -21.91
N LYS A 864 2.20 -8.76 -20.59
CA LYS A 864 3.41 -8.37 -19.86
C LYS A 864 4.60 -9.26 -20.23
N SER A 865 5.79 -8.67 -20.25
CA SER A 865 7.02 -9.37 -20.62
C SER A 865 7.47 -10.27 -19.48
N ALA A 866 7.94 -11.48 -19.76
CA ALA A 866 8.36 -12.45 -18.75
C ALA A 866 9.85 -12.82 -18.96
N THR A 867 10.67 -12.62 -17.93
CA THR A 867 12.12 -12.84 -17.97
C THR A 867 12.57 -13.67 -16.77
N VAL A 868 13.34 -14.73 -17.01
CA VAL A 868 13.97 -15.52 -15.93
C VAL A 868 15.10 -14.70 -15.30
N ILE A 869 15.02 -14.44 -14.01
CA ILE A 869 16.06 -13.71 -13.25
C ILE A 869 16.90 -14.64 -12.37
N ASP A 870 16.40 -15.82 -12.05
CA ASP A 870 17.16 -16.90 -11.40
C ASP A 870 16.53 -18.24 -11.78
N SER A 871 17.33 -19.29 -12.00
CA SER A 871 16.80 -20.61 -12.33
C SER A 871 17.79 -21.75 -12.11
N THR A 872 17.26 -22.94 -11.90
CA THR A 872 18.00 -24.21 -11.97
C THR A 872 17.15 -25.21 -12.75
N ALA A 873 17.74 -25.85 -13.77
CA ALA A 873 17.09 -26.88 -14.60
C ALA A 873 15.71 -26.46 -15.17
N PHE A 874 15.53 -25.18 -15.48
CA PHE A 874 14.28 -24.59 -15.96
C PHE A 874 14.51 -23.80 -17.26
N THR A 875 13.54 -23.81 -18.16
CA THR A 875 13.56 -23.02 -19.40
C THR A 875 12.21 -22.37 -19.64
N LEU A 876 12.21 -21.05 -19.81
CA LEU A 876 11.04 -20.27 -20.24
C LEU A 876 11.05 -20.13 -21.76
N HIS A 877 9.99 -20.59 -22.43
CA HIS A 877 9.85 -20.53 -23.90
C HIS A 877 9.03 -19.33 -24.38
N SER A 878 8.16 -18.79 -23.53
CA SER A 878 7.30 -17.66 -23.84
C SER A 878 7.91 -16.36 -23.33
N ALA A 879 8.06 -15.36 -24.21
CA ALA A 879 8.61 -14.05 -23.85
C ALA A 879 7.61 -13.13 -23.13
N ALA A 880 6.33 -13.48 -23.13
CA ALA A 880 5.26 -12.71 -22.49
C ALA A 880 4.18 -13.65 -21.94
N VAL A 881 3.42 -13.15 -20.96
CA VAL A 881 2.25 -13.85 -20.42
C VAL A 881 1.16 -13.88 -21.49
N THR A 882 0.64 -15.07 -21.78
CA THR A 882 -0.43 -15.26 -22.77
C THR A 882 -1.74 -15.67 -22.07
N PRO A 883 -2.89 -15.70 -22.76
CA PRO A 883 -4.11 -16.29 -22.20
C PRO A 883 -3.98 -17.77 -21.80
N LYS A 884 -2.95 -18.49 -22.26
CA LYS A 884 -2.63 -19.86 -21.85
C LYS A 884 -1.66 -19.91 -20.66
N GLY A 885 -1.23 -18.76 -20.16
CA GLY A 885 -0.17 -18.61 -19.17
C GLY A 885 1.22 -18.54 -19.81
N LEU A 886 2.21 -19.15 -19.17
CA LEU A 886 3.61 -19.18 -19.59
C LEU A 886 4.04 -20.60 -19.96
N ARG A 887 4.86 -20.72 -21.02
CA ARG A 887 5.32 -22.02 -21.54
C ARG A 887 6.71 -22.35 -21.01
N VAL A 888 6.86 -23.49 -20.36
CA VAL A 888 8.08 -23.88 -19.63
C VAL A 888 8.53 -25.31 -19.93
N SER A 889 9.82 -25.58 -19.69
CA SER A 889 10.37 -26.94 -19.58
C SER A 889 11.20 -27.07 -18.30
N THR A 890 11.27 -28.28 -17.77
CA THR A 890 12.17 -28.67 -16.67
C THR A 890 12.91 -29.94 -17.04
N THR A 891 14.07 -30.20 -16.44
CA THR A 891 14.92 -31.34 -16.81
C THR A 891 15.40 -32.14 -15.62
N GLY A 892 15.39 -33.48 -15.72
CA GLY A 892 15.95 -34.35 -14.68
C GLY A 892 15.05 -34.50 -13.45
N GLY A 893 13.73 -34.38 -13.63
CA GLY A 893 12.74 -34.55 -12.56
C GLY A 893 12.59 -33.34 -11.64
N TYR A 894 13.22 -32.22 -11.97
CA TYR A 894 13.17 -31.01 -11.17
C TYR A 894 13.41 -29.77 -12.05
N GLY A 895 12.83 -28.64 -11.68
CA GLY A 895 13.23 -27.34 -12.18
C GLY A 895 12.62 -26.22 -11.37
N ARG A 896 13.39 -25.16 -11.17
CA ARG A 896 12.92 -23.96 -10.48
C ARG A 896 13.29 -22.68 -11.20
N ALA A 897 12.50 -21.65 -10.98
CA ALA A 897 12.80 -20.31 -11.45
C ALA A 897 12.16 -19.23 -10.58
N VAL A 898 12.77 -18.05 -10.62
CA VAL A 898 12.11 -16.79 -10.36
C VAL A 898 12.02 -16.05 -11.69
N VAL A 899 10.79 -15.76 -12.11
CA VAL A 899 10.49 -15.05 -13.36
C VAL A 899 9.98 -13.66 -13.00
N SER A 900 10.65 -12.62 -13.49
CA SER A 900 10.18 -11.25 -13.42
C SER A 900 9.19 -10.97 -14.55
N ILE A 901 8.05 -10.35 -14.22
CA ILE A 901 6.99 -9.98 -15.14
C ILE A 901 6.76 -8.47 -15.01
N VAL A 902 6.88 -7.73 -16.12
CA VAL A 902 6.81 -6.25 -16.19
C VAL A 902 5.98 -5.72 -17.34
#